data_AF-A0A914CI34-F1
#
_entry.id   AF-A0A914CI34-F1
#
_cell.length_a   1.000
_cell.length_b   1.000
_cell.length_c   1.000
_cell.angle_alpha   90.00
_cell.angle_beta   90.00
_cell.angle_gamma   90.00
#
_symmetry.space_group_name_H-M   'P 1'
#
loop_
_entity.id
_entity.type
_entity.pdbx_description
1 polymer ?
#
loop_
_entity_poly.entity_id
_entity_poly.type
_entity_poly.pdbx_seq_one_letter_code
_entity_poly.pdbx_strand_id
1 'polypeptide(L)'
;MMCFLLLCYVSFLAIEVGASCTPTATYTSVTIKGNDLSQVSGNFSSCCQSCTTTTGCVAYSWTNGTCYLKSDTQPLYKSSSYSTGVLTPTSNQTYSLQKSYNGSTFFSNFNFISYTDPSGGDVNYTTQAQATALKLVSVLPNGQVFIGVDNVTVVPLNATRGRAAVRIESIPLYNSGLFILNLAHMPEGVGTWPAFWSYGPSWPNNGEIDILEGVSAFNYNSITLHTNQNCSMTSDANYFNGTWNYGRNNSIIATDCWTNDPNQWSGQGCGISAPSGTFNTGFNQAGGGVFAMEWVRSKFIRVWNFVNPNIPADISSANPNPSTWGLPNAYFALGSNCPASHFNNNTLTINTDLCGWAGQYVTNCSTVVRSNPQNFTNAYWLINYLNVYCLPNDPNFMAAPQPGELWIVSAPGEKTPQDTWDRLQSATSNLSTNNKFNIPDLKVGTLDQLVGLSDDLAKLDSAAESTTRKLVQYFAEVLEEERDKLADNLVIGNKDMHTYITRFQWEGAKYPLKQSLKVLSEIIGKQITQIDNDLRTKATAYNSLKNQLNQIDRKATGSLVTKELTDIVKADDFVLNSEYLQTICVVVPKLMKKEWEATYAALADMVVPGSSRLVTEDGDHSLYTVTLFKKVIEEYKNNCREKKFIVRDFVYDEEAMKHGKNERDKLVQEKQRQYAPLVRWLKINFGEIFGAYVHVKALRVFVESVLRYGLPVNFQAATMEPLKGKHKQLRTELNKIYQHLDGTAGGPIDNFEDTPALMSLGVHDYYPYVFFKMTTDFIERR
;
A
#
# COMPACT_ATOMS: atom_id res chain seq x y z
N MET A 1 -1.08 58.91 -64.59
CA MET A 1 0.33 58.52 -64.39
C MET A 1 0.45 58.05 -62.95
N MET A 2 0.42 56.75 -62.66
CA MET A 2 1.60 55.85 -62.56
C MET A 2 2.69 56.48 -61.68
N CYS A 3 3.05 55.89 -60.53
CA CYS A 3 3.85 54.66 -60.48
C CYS A 3 3.67 53.90 -59.14
N PHE A 4 3.55 52.58 -59.22
CA PHE A 4 3.30 51.65 -58.10
C PHE A 4 4.59 51.04 -57.54
N LEU A 5 4.57 50.78 -56.23
CA LEU A 5 5.59 50.11 -55.42
C LEU A 5 5.83 48.64 -55.82
N LEU A 6 7.08 48.18 -55.67
CA LEU A 6 7.40 46.79 -55.35
C LEU A 6 8.43 46.76 -54.20
N LEU A 7 8.03 46.20 -53.07
CA LEU A 7 8.90 45.84 -51.93
C LEU A 7 9.13 44.33 -51.96
N CYS A 8 10.40 43.93 -51.81
CA CYS A 8 10.89 42.56 -51.83
C CYS A 8 10.31 41.69 -50.70
N TYR A 9 9.88 40.47 -51.02
CA TYR A 9 9.70 39.37 -50.08
C TYR A 9 10.87 38.40 -50.23
N VAL A 10 11.60 38.16 -49.13
CA VAL A 10 12.60 37.09 -49.01
C VAL A 10 11.85 35.81 -48.64
N SER A 11 11.87 34.81 -49.52
CA SER A 11 11.39 33.46 -49.25
C SER A 11 12.49 32.66 -48.54
N PHE A 12 12.27 32.35 -47.26
CA PHE A 12 12.98 31.29 -46.56
C PHE A 12 12.51 29.94 -47.12
N LEU A 13 13.40 29.17 -47.74
CA LEU A 13 13.20 27.73 -47.93
C LEU A 13 13.42 27.04 -46.58
N ALA A 14 12.34 26.61 -45.94
CA ALA A 14 12.39 25.62 -44.88
C ALA A 14 12.57 24.24 -45.53
N ILE A 15 13.73 23.62 -45.32
CA ILE A 15 13.90 22.18 -45.52
C ILE A 15 13.23 21.50 -44.33
N GLU A 16 12.03 20.97 -44.52
CA GLU A 16 11.41 20.05 -43.56
C GLU A 16 12.19 18.73 -43.58
N VAL A 17 13.06 18.54 -42.59
CA VAL A 17 13.57 17.22 -42.25
C VAL A 17 12.44 16.51 -41.52
N GLY A 18 11.61 15.76 -42.24
CA GLY A 18 10.56 14.95 -41.65
C GLY A 18 11.16 13.97 -40.63
N ALA A 19 10.78 14.09 -39.37
CA ALA A 19 11.22 13.18 -38.32
C ALA A 19 10.78 11.74 -38.67
N SER A 20 11.75 10.86 -38.94
CA SER A 20 11.48 9.45 -39.22
C SER A 20 10.98 8.75 -37.96
N CYS A 21 9.73 8.27 -37.96
CA CYS A 21 9.19 7.42 -36.92
C CYS A 21 10.08 6.18 -36.72
N THR A 22 10.57 5.96 -35.50
CA THR A 22 11.38 4.79 -35.15
C THR A 22 10.69 4.04 -34.00
N PRO A 23 10.48 2.71 -34.11
CA PRO A 23 9.90 1.93 -33.02
C PRO A 23 10.85 1.91 -31.82
N THR A 24 10.28 1.91 -30.61
CA THR A 24 11.01 1.85 -29.34
C THR A 24 11.63 0.47 -29.11
N ALA A 25 10.99 -0.59 -29.62
CA ALA A 25 11.54 -1.93 -29.64
C ALA A 25 11.16 -2.65 -30.93
N THR A 26 12.05 -3.52 -31.41
CA THR A 26 11.86 -4.29 -32.64
C THR A 26 12.16 -5.75 -32.38
N TYR A 27 11.28 -6.65 -32.81
CA TYR A 27 11.45 -8.09 -32.65
C TYR A 27 11.33 -8.80 -33.99
N THR A 28 12.30 -9.63 -34.34
CA THR A 28 12.24 -10.52 -35.50
C THR A 28 11.67 -11.87 -35.10
N SER A 29 10.96 -12.54 -36.02
CA SER A 29 10.33 -13.85 -35.76
C SER A 29 9.31 -13.83 -34.62
N VAL A 30 8.66 -12.68 -34.40
CA VAL A 30 7.65 -12.48 -33.36
C VAL A 30 6.50 -11.68 -33.97
N THR A 31 5.28 -12.01 -33.56
CA THR A 31 4.06 -11.25 -33.84
C THR A 31 3.33 -10.94 -32.54
N ILE A 32 2.42 -9.97 -32.57
CA ILE A 32 1.38 -9.81 -31.54
C ILE A 32 0.15 -10.58 -32.02
N LYS A 33 -0.33 -11.55 -31.25
CA LYS A 33 -1.46 -12.40 -31.65
C LYS A 33 -2.78 -11.70 -31.28
N GLY A 34 -3.63 -11.46 -32.27
CA GLY A 34 -4.87 -10.69 -32.10
C GLY A 34 -4.63 -9.17 -32.03
N ASN A 35 -5.58 -8.44 -31.44
CA ASN A 35 -5.53 -6.98 -31.21
C ASN A 35 -5.35 -6.13 -32.49
N ASP A 36 -5.80 -6.63 -33.64
CA ASP A 36 -5.72 -5.91 -34.92
C ASP A 36 -6.71 -4.75 -34.98
N LEU A 37 -6.20 -3.54 -35.22
CA LEU A 37 -6.99 -2.34 -35.49
C LEU A 37 -7.25 -2.18 -36.98
N SER A 38 -6.21 -2.33 -37.79
CA SER A 38 -6.27 -2.18 -39.25
C SER A 38 -5.07 -2.82 -39.93
N GLN A 39 -5.16 -2.96 -41.25
CA GLN A 39 -4.11 -3.51 -42.09
C GLN A 39 -3.73 -2.49 -43.16
N VAL A 40 -2.44 -2.23 -43.32
CA VAL A 40 -1.91 -1.30 -44.32
C VAL A 40 -0.76 -1.96 -45.09
N SER A 41 -0.71 -1.74 -46.40
CA SER A 41 0.42 -2.20 -47.21
C SER A 41 1.63 -1.30 -46.99
N GLY A 42 2.81 -1.88 -46.84
CA GLY A 42 4.04 -1.12 -46.61
C GLY A 42 5.25 -2.00 -46.29
N ASN A 43 6.42 -1.38 -46.26
CA ASN A 43 7.62 -2.00 -45.70
C ASN A 43 7.64 -1.83 -44.18
N PHE A 44 8.47 -2.62 -43.50
CA PHE A 44 8.55 -2.63 -42.04
C PHE A 44 8.74 -1.22 -41.44
N SER A 45 9.65 -0.42 -41.99
CA SER A 45 9.91 0.96 -41.53
C SER A 45 8.71 1.89 -41.69
N SER A 46 7.93 1.75 -42.77
CA SER A 46 6.76 2.59 -43.04
C SER A 46 5.58 2.30 -42.11
N CYS A 47 5.51 1.08 -41.54
CA CYS A 47 4.47 0.69 -40.59
C CYS A 47 4.44 1.59 -39.35
N CYS A 48 5.60 2.09 -38.90
CA CYS A 48 5.72 2.98 -37.76
C CYS A 48 4.88 4.25 -37.97
N GLN A 49 5.03 4.88 -39.14
CA GLN A 49 4.30 6.10 -39.47
C GLN A 49 2.79 5.84 -39.49
N SER A 50 2.36 4.75 -40.14
CA SER A 50 0.94 4.38 -40.18
C SER A 50 0.35 4.12 -38.79
N CYS A 51 1.12 3.51 -37.89
CA CYS A 51 0.71 3.29 -36.51
C CYS A 51 0.58 4.62 -35.75
N THR A 52 1.55 5.54 -35.85
CA THR A 52 1.47 6.85 -35.18
C THR A 52 0.29 7.72 -35.62
N THR A 53 -0.20 7.53 -36.85
CA THR A 53 -1.39 8.23 -37.36
C THR A 53 -2.70 7.52 -37.04
N THR A 54 -2.64 6.28 -36.51
CA THR A 54 -3.83 5.47 -36.19
C THR A 54 -4.12 5.56 -34.70
N THR A 55 -5.26 6.16 -34.35
CA THR A 55 -5.70 6.30 -32.95
C THR A 55 -5.73 4.95 -32.23
N GLY A 56 -5.04 4.86 -31.09
CA GLY A 56 -4.98 3.65 -30.28
C GLY A 56 -3.96 2.61 -30.75
N CYS A 57 -3.24 2.85 -31.85
CA CYS A 57 -2.16 1.95 -32.28
C CYS A 57 -0.93 2.15 -31.40
N VAL A 58 -0.48 1.06 -30.77
CA VAL A 58 0.69 1.06 -29.88
C VAL A 58 1.79 0.11 -30.35
N ALA A 59 1.50 -0.73 -31.35
CA ALA A 59 2.47 -1.62 -31.97
C ALA A 59 1.99 -2.04 -33.37
N TYR A 60 2.85 -2.70 -34.13
CA TYR A 60 2.50 -3.30 -35.41
C TYR A 60 3.23 -4.62 -35.61
N SER A 61 2.59 -5.57 -36.30
CA SER A 61 3.21 -6.82 -36.76
C SER A 61 3.23 -6.81 -38.28
N TRP A 62 4.38 -7.04 -38.89
CA TRP A 62 4.57 -6.95 -40.32
C TRP A 62 4.95 -8.31 -40.90
N THR A 63 4.30 -8.68 -42.00
CA THR A 63 4.66 -9.86 -42.80
C THR A 63 4.28 -9.63 -44.26
N ASN A 64 5.07 -10.16 -45.19
CA ASN A 64 4.77 -10.18 -46.64
C ASN A 64 4.25 -8.85 -47.22
N GLY A 65 4.83 -7.72 -46.79
CA GLY A 65 4.45 -6.39 -47.30
C GLY A 65 3.19 -5.78 -46.67
N THR A 66 2.66 -6.38 -45.60
CA THR A 66 1.47 -5.92 -44.89
C THR A 66 1.81 -5.65 -43.42
N CYS A 67 1.45 -4.46 -42.93
CA CYS A 67 1.50 -4.07 -41.53
C CYS A 67 0.13 -4.27 -40.88
N TYR A 68 0.08 -5.09 -39.84
CA TYR A 68 -1.06 -5.28 -38.96
C TYR A 68 -0.90 -4.35 -37.76
N LEU A 69 -1.66 -3.26 -37.72
CA LEU A 69 -1.61 -2.25 -36.66
C LEU A 69 -2.33 -2.76 -35.41
N LYS A 70 -1.75 -2.60 -34.22
CA LYS A 70 -2.17 -3.29 -33.00
C LYS A 70 -2.59 -2.32 -31.89
N SER A 71 -3.69 -2.63 -31.21
CA SER A 71 -4.20 -1.88 -30.04
C SER A 71 -3.53 -2.23 -28.72
N ASP A 72 -2.79 -3.34 -28.67
CA ASP A 72 -2.03 -3.79 -27.51
C ASP A 72 -0.66 -4.29 -27.97
N THR A 73 0.32 -4.27 -27.06
CA THR A 73 1.69 -4.77 -27.30
C THR A 73 1.81 -6.27 -27.01
N GLN A 74 0.74 -6.89 -26.50
CA GLN A 74 0.69 -8.25 -26.00
C GLN A 74 -0.58 -8.98 -26.47
N PRO A 75 -0.61 -10.32 -26.42
CA PRO A 75 0.51 -11.22 -26.12
C PRO A 75 1.46 -11.36 -27.32
N LEU A 76 2.76 -11.28 -27.06
CA LEU A 76 3.79 -11.65 -28.04
C LEU A 76 3.74 -13.16 -28.32
N TYR A 77 4.07 -13.53 -29.55
CA TYR A 77 3.97 -14.89 -30.06
C TYR A 77 5.08 -15.19 -31.07
N LYS A 78 5.84 -16.27 -30.89
CA LYS A 78 6.87 -16.72 -31.83
C LYS A 78 6.25 -17.05 -33.19
N SER A 79 6.72 -16.39 -34.24
CA SER A 79 6.29 -16.63 -35.62
C SER A 79 7.35 -16.15 -36.60
N SER A 80 8.03 -17.10 -37.26
CA SER A 80 9.19 -16.83 -38.14
C SER A 80 8.91 -15.89 -39.32
N SER A 81 7.64 -15.76 -39.73
CA SER A 81 7.24 -14.95 -40.88
C SER A 81 6.96 -13.48 -40.54
N TYR A 82 7.02 -13.11 -39.25
CA TYR A 82 6.64 -11.77 -38.79
C TYR A 82 7.82 -11.03 -38.17
N SER A 83 7.79 -9.71 -38.31
CA SER A 83 8.57 -8.78 -37.50
C SER A 83 7.63 -7.83 -36.79
N THR A 84 7.88 -7.50 -35.53
CA THR A 84 7.05 -6.61 -34.71
C THR A 84 7.81 -5.36 -34.33
N GLY A 85 7.16 -4.20 -34.44
CA GLY A 85 7.63 -2.95 -33.87
C GLY A 85 6.67 -2.48 -32.77
N VAL A 86 7.21 -2.07 -31.63
CA VAL A 86 6.46 -1.50 -30.50
C VAL A 86 6.73 -0.01 -30.40
N LEU A 87 5.69 0.79 -30.23
CA LEU A 87 5.78 2.22 -29.99
C LEU A 87 5.71 2.52 -28.49
N THR A 88 6.21 3.69 -28.08
CA THR A 88 6.11 4.13 -26.69
C THR A 88 4.64 4.21 -26.27
N PRO A 89 4.23 3.54 -25.18
CA PRO A 89 2.84 3.59 -24.74
C PRO A 89 2.44 5.03 -24.41
N THR A 90 1.24 5.44 -24.84
CA THR A 90 0.57 6.65 -24.32
C THR A 90 0.51 6.57 -22.79
N SER A 91 0.68 7.70 -22.10
CA SER A 91 0.95 7.89 -20.65
C SER A 91 0.11 7.13 -19.61
N ASN A 92 -0.87 6.31 -20.00
CA ASN A 92 -1.77 5.56 -19.13
C ASN A 92 -1.29 4.15 -18.74
N GLN A 93 -0.10 3.71 -19.15
CA GLN A 93 0.45 2.38 -18.81
C GLN A 93 1.87 2.41 -18.20
N THR A 94 2.33 3.55 -17.70
CA THR A 94 3.65 3.66 -17.06
C THR A 94 3.61 3.18 -15.62
N TYR A 95 4.44 2.19 -15.30
CA TYR A 95 4.63 1.70 -13.93
C TYR A 95 5.23 2.78 -13.04
N SER A 96 4.62 3.00 -11.88
CA SER A 96 5.11 3.92 -10.85
C SER A 96 5.72 3.12 -9.69
N LEU A 97 6.88 3.54 -9.19
CA LEU A 97 7.53 2.89 -8.05
C LEU A 97 6.67 3.11 -6.80
N GLN A 98 6.23 2.01 -6.18
CA GLN A 98 5.41 2.06 -4.97
C GLN A 98 6.21 1.70 -3.74
N LYS A 99 7.10 0.71 -3.86
CA LYS A 99 7.93 0.25 -2.75
C LYS A 99 9.30 -0.18 -3.23
N SER A 100 10.32 0.23 -2.50
CA SER A 100 11.71 -0.15 -2.72
C SER A 100 12.24 -0.80 -1.46
N TYR A 101 12.63 -2.06 -1.57
CA TYR A 101 13.27 -2.84 -0.51
C TYR A 101 14.77 -2.85 -0.79
N ASN A 102 15.53 -2.01 -0.08
CA ASN A 102 16.98 -1.93 -0.22
C ASN A 102 17.64 -1.41 1.06
N GLY A 103 18.96 -1.51 1.14
CA GLY A 103 19.75 -0.87 2.18
C GLY A 103 19.31 -1.20 3.61
N SER A 104 19.44 -0.21 4.49
CA SER A 104 19.18 -0.36 5.94
C SER A 104 17.71 -0.62 6.28
N THR A 105 16.78 -0.31 5.39
CA THR A 105 15.33 -0.51 5.59
C THR A 105 14.82 -1.83 5.03
N PHE A 106 15.67 -2.65 4.41
CA PHE A 106 15.23 -3.91 3.79
C PHE A 106 14.52 -4.82 4.81
N PHE A 107 15.23 -5.20 5.89
CA PHE A 107 14.72 -6.18 6.85
C PHE A 107 13.53 -5.69 7.69
N SER A 108 13.33 -4.38 7.85
CA SER A 108 12.16 -3.84 8.58
C SER A 108 10.83 -4.04 7.84
N ASN A 109 10.88 -4.45 6.56
CA ASN A 109 9.70 -4.70 5.74
C ASN A 109 9.33 -6.19 5.63
N PHE A 110 10.03 -7.06 6.36
CA PHE A 110 9.80 -8.51 6.34
C PHE A 110 9.66 -9.09 7.75
N ASN A 111 8.85 -10.14 7.86
CA ASN A 111 8.82 -11.03 9.01
C ASN A 111 9.88 -12.12 8.86
N PHE A 112 10.66 -12.37 9.91
CA PHE A 112 11.55 -13.53 9.97
C PHE A 112 10.78 -14.75 10.43
N ILE A 113 10.84 -15.82 9.64
CA ILE A 113 10.14 -17.06 9.89
C ILE A 113 11.09 -18.04 10.57
N SER A 114 10.64 -18.67 11.67
CA SER A 114 11.46 -19.61 12.43
C SER A 114 10.78 -20.94 12.73
N TYR A 115 9.57 -21.17 12.21
CA TYR A 115 8.90 -22.48 12.34
C TYR A 115 9.59 -23.54 11.47
N THR A 116 9.21 -24.82 11.63
CA THR A 116 9.79 -25.93 10.86
C THR A 116 9.36 -25.88 9.41
N ASP A 117 10.31 -26.08 8.50
CA ASP A 117 10.03 -26.05 7.07
C ASP A 117 8.92 -27.05 6.69
N PRO A 118 7.81 -26.60 6.07
CA PRO A 118 6.67 -27.46 5.78
C PRO A 118 6.92 -28.42 4.61
N SER A 119 7.95 -28.17 3.80
CA SER A 119 8.34 -29.02 2.67
C SER A 119 9.27 -30.18 3.07
N GLY A 120 9.67 -30.24 4.36
CA GLY A 120 10.51 -31.30 4.91
C GLY A 120 12.00 -31.05 4.76
N GLY A 121 12.42 -29.80 4.53
CA GLY A 121 13.82 -29.43 4.44
C GLY A 121 14.61 -29.66 5.74
N ASP A 122 15.89 -30.03 5.61
CA ASP A 122 16.85 -30.17 6.71
C ASP A 122 17.51 -28.83 7.06
N VAL A 123 16.65 -27.88 7.43
CA VAL A 123 17.01 -26.48 7.68
C VAL A 123 16.52 -26.04 9.07
N ASN A 124 17.18 -25.04 9.62
CA ASN A 124 16.76 -24.32 10.82
C ASN A 124 16.59 -22.84 10.48
N TYR A 125 15.39 -22.43 10.08
CA TYR A 125 15.13 -20.99 9.89
C TYR A 125 15.22 -20.25 11.24
N THR A 126 15.97 -19.15 11.21
CA THR A 126 16.35 -18.40 12.42
C THR A 126 15.55 -17.11 12.56
N THR A 127 15.32 -16.70 13.82
CA THR A 127 14.76 -15.35 14.09
C THR A 127 15.77 -14.28 13.69
N GLN A 128 15.32 -13.04 13.49
CA GLN A 128 16.21 -11.92 13.11
C GLN A 128 17.39 -11.76 14.09
N ALA A 129 17.15 -11.88 15.39
CA ALA A 129 18.19 -11.76 16.42
C ALA A 129 19.24 -12.87 16.30
N GLN A 130 18.80 -14.12 16.06
CA GLN A 130 19.69 -15.26 15.85
C GLN A 130 20.47 -15.13 14.54
N ALA A 131 19.79 -14.77 13.45
CA ALA A 131 20.42 -14.55 12.15
C ALA A 131 21.50 -13.47 12.22
N THR A 132 21.25 -12.38 12.95
CA THR A 132 22.23 -11.30 13.16
C THR A 132 23.42 -11.77 13.99
N ALA A 133 23.18 -12.51 15.09
CA ALA A 133 24.24 -13.04 15.93
C ALA A 133 25.14 -14.05 15.18
N LEU A 134 24.54 -14.85 14.30
CA LEU A 134 25.22 -15.80 13.43
C LEU A 134 25.78 -15.16 12.15
N LYS A 135 25.61 -13.84 11.96
CA LYS A 135 26.02 -13.08 10.77
C LYS A 135 25.43 -13.62 9.45
N LEU A 136 24.25 -14.24 9.52
CA LEU A 136 23.50 -14.72 8.37
C LEU A 136 22.75 -13.59 7.65
N VAL A 137 22.55 -12.44 8.30
CA VAL A 137 21.96 -11.25 7.68
C VAL A 137 22.81 -10.02 7.95
N SER A 138 22.99 -9.19 6.94
CA SER A 138 23.58 -7.86 7.11
C SER A 138 23.24 -6.95 5.93
N VAL A 139 23.45 -5.65 6.12
CA VAL A 139 23.48 -4.67 5.03
C VAL A 139 24.92 -4.22 4.88
N LEU A 140 25.50 -4.45 3.71
CA LEU A 140 26.89 -4.11 3.41
C LEU A 140 27.06 -2.59 3.28
N PRO A 141 28.29 -2.05 3.41
CA PRO A 141 28.53 -0.60 3.32
C PRO A 141 28.09 0.05 2.01
N ASN A 142 28.04 -0.72 0.91
CA ASN A 142 27.56 -0.28 -0.39
C ASN A 142 26.03 -0.34 -0.55
N GLY A 143 25.30 -0.70 0.51
CA GLY A 143 23.84 -0.80 0.54
C GLY A 143 23.26 -2.14 0.11
N GLN A 144 24.10 -3.09 -0.34
CA GLN A 144 23.63 -4.43 -0.70
C GLN A 144 23.18 -5.21 0.54
N VAL A 145 22.17 -6.05 0.37
CA VAL A 145 21.61 -6.88 1.44
C VAL A 145 22.14 -8.29 1.30
N PHE A 146 22.75 -8.80 2.37
CA PHE A 146 23.27 -10.16 2.46
C PHE A 146 22.32 -11.04 3.27
N ILE A 147 21.98 -12.22 2.72
CA ILE A 147 21.21 -13.27 3.42
C ILE A 147 21.89 -14.62 3.15
N GLY A 148 22.49 -15.23 4.16
CA GLY A 148 23.30 -16.44 4.04
C GLY A 148 22.76 -17.67 4.76
N VAL A 149 23.35 -18.81 4.44
CA VAL A 149 23.25 -20.07 5.17
C VAL A 149 24.51 -20.21 6.06
N ASP A 150 24.36 -20.77 7.25
CA ASP A 150 25.49 -21.04 8.14
C ASP A 150 26.53 -21.93 7.46
N ASN A 151 27.76 -21.43 7.35
CA ASN A 151 28.86 -22.09 6.65
C ASN A 151 30.04 -22.43 7.59
N VAL A 152 29.81 -22.43 8.90
CA VAL A 152 30.83 -22.71 9.91
C VAL A 152 30.47 -23.94 10.75
N THR A 153 29.20 -24.10 11.11
CA THR A 153 28.81 -25.10 12.11
C THR A 153 28.64 -26.49 11.49
N VAL A 154 29.25 -27.50 12.11
CA VAL A 154 28.90 -28.91 11.88
C VAL A 154 27.68 -29.23 12.73
N VAL A 155 26.56 -29.59 12.10
CA VAL A 155 25.32 -29.93 12.79
C VAL A 155 25.34 -31.42 13.15
N PRO A 156 25.11 -31.83 14.40
CA PRO A 156 25.01 -33.24 14.76
C PRO A 156 23.90 -33.95 13.98
N LEU A 157 24.14 -35.18 13.52
CA LEU A 157 23.13 -35.95 12.75
C LEU A 157 21.88 -36.29 13.58
N ASN A 158 22.00 -36.33 14.90
CA ASN A 158 20.89 -36.53 15.83
C ASN A 158 20.22 -35.21 16.29
N ALA A 159 20.66 -34.04 15.78
CA ALA A 159 20.04 -32.78 16.12
C ALA A 159 18.60 -32.71 15.58
N THR A 160 17.71 -32.10 16.35
CA THR A 160 16.28 -31.95 16.03
C THR A 160 16.01 -30.95 14.92
N ARG A 161 16.95 -30.02 14.66
CA ARG A 161 16.86 -28.98 13.64
C ARG A 161 18.08 -29.06 12.72
N GLY A 162 17.90 -28.68 11.46
CA GLY A 162 18.96 -28.70 10.45
C GLY A 162 19.92 -27.52 10.54
N ARG A 163 20.61 -27.24 9.43
CA ARG A 163 21.58 -26.12 9.33
C ARG A 163 20.87 -24.78 9.35
N ALA A 164 21.46 -23.80 10.04
CA ALA A 164 20.85 -22.48 10.20
C ALA A 164 20.77 -21.73 8.87
N ALA A 165 19.59 -21.20 8.55
CA ALA A 165 19.33 -20.36 7.39
C ALA A 165 18.28 -19.30 7.72
N VAL A 166 17.84 -18.56 6.70
CA VAL A 166 16.89 -17.45 6.83
C VAL A 166 15.74 -17.64 5.84
N ARG A 167 14.52 -17.44 6.33
CA ARG A 167 13.30 -17.27 5.54
C ARG A 167 12.64 -15.98 5.97
N ILE A 168 12.34 -15.12 5.01
CA ILE A 168 11.69 -13.84 5.23
C ILE A 168 10.45 -13.71 4.35
N GLU A 169 9.38 -13.17 4.93
CA GLU A 169 8.07 -12.98 4.28
C GLU A 169 7.68 -11.50 4.35
N SER A 170 7.27 -10.89 3.24
CA SER A 170 6.96 -9.46 3.19
C SER A 170 5.78 -9.14 4.09
N ILE A 171 5.87 -8.02 4.81
CA ILE A 171 4.76 -7.52 5.62
C ILE A 171 3.57 -7.10 4.73
N PRO A 172 3.77 -6.35 3.62
CA PRO A 172 2.68 -6.10 2.67
C PRO A 172 2.27 -7.37 1.92
N LEU A 173 0.98 -7.44 1.57
CA LEU A 173 0.39 -8.49 0.74
C LEU A 173 -0.01 -7.91 -0.62
N TYR A 174 0.20 -8.69 -1.66
CA TYR A 174 0.07 -8.25 -3.05
C TYR A 174 -0.98 -9.04 -3.81
N ASN A 175 -1.68 -8.35 -4.72
CA ASN A 175 -2.69 -8.93 -5.60
C ASN A 175 -2.43 -8.64 -7.09
N SER A 176 -1.51 -7.72 -7.40
CA SER A 176 -1.02 -7.36 -8.72
C SER A 176 0.25 -6.53 -8.58
N GLY A 177 0.95 -6.29 -9.69
CA GLY A 177 2.09 -5.38 -9.74
C GLY A 177 3.21 -5.85 -10.66
N LEU A 178 4.25 -5.05 -10.74
CA LEU A 178 5.53 -5.42 -11.35
C LEU A 178 6.59 -5.49 -10.26
N PHE A 179 7.17 -6.68 -10.07
CA PHE A 179 8.11 -7.00 -9.01
C PHE A 179 9.47 -7.26 -9.64
N ILE A 180 10.48 -6.49 -9.27
CA ILE A 180 11.82 -6.54 -9.85
C ILE A 180 12.82 -6.82 -8.74
N LEU A 181 13.35 -8.05 -8.71
CA LEU A 181 14.44 -8.45 -7.83
C LEU A 181 15.77 -8.35 -8.60
N ASN A 182 16.68 -7.50 -8.14
CA ASN A 182 18.02 -7.37 -8.70
C ASN A 182 19.05 -8.02 -7.75
N LEU A 183 19.74 -9.04 -8.25
CA LEU A 183 20.71 -9.83 -7.50
C LEU A 183 22.10 -9.65 -8.08
N ALA A 184 23.08 -9.40 -7.21
CA ALA A 184 24.49 -9.54 -7.54
C ALA A 184 24.97 -10.99 -7.37
N HIS A 185 24.31 -11.77 -6.51
CA HIS A 185 24.62 -13.17 -6.24
C HIS A 185 23.37 -13.90 -5.71
N MET A 186 23.22 -15.18 -6.04
CA MET A 186 22.22 -16.08 -5.46
C MET A 186 22.89 -17.32 -4.82
N PRO A 187 22.27 -17.98 -3.84
CA PRO A 187 22.86 -19.13 -3.19
C PRO A 187 23.18 -20.26 -4.18
N GLU A 188 24.35 -20.84 -4.02
CA GLU A 188 24.74 -22.08 -4.68
C GLU A 188 25.32 -23.08 -3.68
N GLY A 189 25.20 -24.36 -3.99
CA GLY A 189 25.76 -25.43 -3.16
C GLY A 189 25.02 -26.75 -3.34
N VAL A 190 25.68 -27.83 -2.93
CA VAL A 190 25.05 -29.16 -2.94
C VAL A 190 23.94 -29.19 -1.89
N GLY A 191 22.73 -29.55 -2.32
CA GLY A 191 21.58 -29.67 -1.45
C GLY A 191 20.86 -28.35 -1.13
N THR A 192 21.27 -27.23 -1.72
CA THR A 192 20.56 -25.95 -1.56
C THR A 192 19.31 -25.88 -2.42
N TRP A 193 18.27 -25.24 -1.92
CA TRP A 193 17.04 -24.89 -2.64
C TRP A 193 16.70 -23.42 -2.37
N PRO A 194 17.36 -22.48 -3.07
CA PRO A 194 17.04 -21.07 -2.95
C PRO A 194 15.79 -20.72 -3.75
N ALA A 195 14.91 -19.91 -3.15
CA ALA A 195 13.68 -19.45 -3.78
C ALA A 195 13.39 -17.97 -3.50
N PHE A 196 12.91 -17.27 -4.53
CA PHE A 196 12.12 -16.04 -4.43
C PHE A 196 10.77 -16.28 -5.09
N TRP A 197 9.72 -16.23 -4.28
CA TRP A 197 8.40 -16.72 -4.63
C TRP A 197 7.32 -15.93 -3.88
N SER A 198 6.06 -16.21 -4.14
CA SER A 198 4.95 -15.60 -3.43
C SER A 198 3.80 -16.55 -3.22
N TYR A 199 3.08 -16.44 -2.09
CA TYR A 199 1.93 -17.30 -1.81
C TYR A 199 0.89 -16.62 -0.94
N GLY A 200 -0.37 -17.02 -1.09
CA GLY A 200 -1.50 -16.51 -0.29
C GLY A 200 -1.76 -17.30 1.00
N PRO A 201 -2.60 -16.78 1.91
CA PRO A 201 -2.73 -17.28 3.29
C PRO A 201 -3.30 -18.69 3.45
N SER A 202 -4.10 -19.18 2.50
CA SER A 202 -4.62 -20.56 2.47
C SER A 202 -4.01 -21.32 1.29
N TRP A 203 -2.78 -21.80 1.44
CA TRP A 203 -2.14 -22.58 0.41
C TRP A 203 -2.83 -23.95 0.19
N PRO A 204 -3.07 -24.42 -1.05
CA PRO A 204 -2.78 -23.76 -2.34
C PRO A 204 -3.98 -22.95 -2.89
N ASN A 205 -5.08 -22.81 -2.13
CA ASN A 205 -6.32 -22.14 -2.55
C ASN A 205 -6.16 -20.64 -2.86
N ASN A 206 -5.14 -19.99 -2.30
CA ASN A 206 -4.80 -18.60 -2.61
C ASN A 206 -3.56 -18.45 -3.48
N GLY A 207 -3.12 -19.57 -4.06
CA GLY A 207 -2.13 -19.57 -5.11
C GLY A 207 -0.71 -19.39 -4.61
N GLU A 208 0.21 -19.94 -5.38
CA GLU A 208 1.66 -19.77 -5.27
C GLU A 208 2.21 -19.39 -6.63
N ILE A 209 3.18 -18.47 -6.63
CA ILE A 209 3.91 -18.03 -7.83
C ILE A 209 5.41 -18.12 -7.51
N ASP A 210 6.07 -19.11 -8.07
CA ASP A 210 7.53 -19.26 -8.00
C ASP A 210 8.17 -18.45 -9.11
N ILE A 211 8.87 -17.38 -8.72
CA ILE A 211 9.45 -16.41 -9.65
C ILE A 211 10.90 -16.82 -9.95
N LEU A 212 11.61 -17.26 -8.92
CA LEU A 212 12.95 -17.78 -8.96
C LEU A 212 13.02 -19.00 -8.06
N GLU A 213 13.26 -20.18 -8.64
CA GLU A 213 13.39 -21.43 -7.91
C GLU A 213 14.32 -22.40 -8.64
N GLY A 214 15.07 -23.18 -7.87
CA GLY A 214 15.83 -24.30 -8.40
C GLY A 214 16.56 -25.04 -7.29
N VAL A 215 17.07 -26.23 -7.60
CA VAL A 215 17.69 -27.10 -6.60
C VAL A 215 19.07 -27.55 -6.98
N SER A 216 19.93 -27.66 -5.97
CA SER A 216 21.27 -28.25 -6.07
C SER A 216 22.02 -27.68 -7.28
N ALA A 217 22.48 -28.52 -8.22
CA ALA A 217 23.28 -28.12 -9.38
C ALA A 217 22.47 -27.64 -10.61
N PHE A 218 21.18 -27.31 -10.48
CA PHE A 218 20.40 -26.79 -11.62
C PHE A 218 21.07 -25.53 -12.16
N ASN A 219 21.10 -25.38 -13.48
CA ASN A 219 21.68 -24.22 -14.16
C ASN A 219 20.62 -23.33 -14.84
N TYR A 220 19.35 -23.60 -14.56
CA TYR A 220 18.20 -22.85 -15.07
C TYR A 220 17.21 -22.57 -13.95
N ASN A 221 16.47 -21.48 -14.07
CA ASN A 221 15.39 -21.12 -13.16
C ASN A 221 14.12 -21.92 -13.52
N SER A 222 13.44 -22.48 -12.52
CA SER A 222 12.09 -23.04 -12.64
C SER A 222 11.07 -22.01 -12.20
N ILE A 223 10.10 -21.72 -13.07
CA ILE A 223 9.02 -20.75 -12.80
C ILE A 223 7.70 -21.52 -12.80
N THR A 224 7.02 -21.56 -11.66
CA THR A 224 5.90 -22.48 -11.44
C THR A 224 4.70 -21.75 -10.80
N LEU A 225 3.48 -22.17 -11.16
CA LEU A 225 2.29 -21.80 -10.41
C LEU A 225 1.69 -23.02 -9.72
N HIS A 226 1.28 -22.83 -8.47
CA HIS A 226 0.54 -23.84 -7.71
C HIS A 226 -0.82 -23.29 -7.28
N THR A 227 -1.89 -24.05 -7.53
CA THR A 227 -3.27 -23.67 -7.20
C THR A 227 -4.07 -24.87 -6.69
N ASN A 228 -5.32 -24.64 -6.29
CA ASN A 228 -6.33 -25.69 -6.26
C ASN A 228 -6.88 -25.96 -7.69
N GLN A 229 -7.94 -26.78 -7.80
CA GLN A 229 -8.52 -27.21 -9.08
C GLN A 229 -9.01 -26.04 -9.96
N ASN A 230 -9.13 -26.29 -11.27
CA ASN A 230 -9.66 -25.34 -12.27
C ASN A 230 -8.73 -24.17 -12.59
N CYS A 231 -7.43 -24.44 -12.70
CA CYS A 231 -6.47 -23.52 -13.29
C CYS A 231 -5.56 -24.29 -14.26
N SER A 232 -5.79 -24.13 -15.56
CA SER A 232 -5.01 -24.82 -16.59
C SER A 232 -4.51 -23.85 -17.65
N MET A 233 -3.29 -24.10 -18.12
CA MET A 233 -2.56 -23.30 -19.10
C MET A 233 -2.63 -23.92 -20.50
N THR A 234 -2.36 -23.09 -21.51
CA THR A 234 -2.17 -23.60 -22.87
C THR A 234 -0.81 -24.30 -22.99
N SER A 235 -0.77 -25.43 -23.70
CA SER A 235 0.48 -26.11 -24.03
C SER A 235 1.28 -25.41 -25.14
N ASP A 236 0.72 -24.35 -25.75
CA ASP A 236 1.35 -23.57 -26.80
C ASP A 236 2.58 -22.79 -26.27
N ALA A 237 3.78 -23.34 -26.51
CA ALA A 237 5.05 -22.77 -26.05
C ALA A 237 5.53 -21.55 -26.87
N ASN A 238 4.73 -21.05 -27.82
CA ASN A 238 5.10 -19.89 -28.62
C ASN A 238 4.93 -18.55 -27.89
N TYR A 239 4.29 -18.53 -26.72
CA TYR A 239 4.08 -17.32 -25.92
C TYR A 239 5.27 -16.92 -25.03
N PHE A 240 6.29 -17.79 -24.91
CA PHE A 240 7.43 -17.58 -23.99
C PHE A 240 8.70 -18.26 -24.50
N ASN A 241 9.85 -17.95 -23.88
CA ASN A 241 11.17 -18.46 -24.26
C ASN A 241 11.65 -19.68 -23.47
N GLY A 242 11.05 -19.99 -22.33
CA GLY A 242 11.29 -21.23 -21.59
C GLY A 242 10.72 -22.49 -22.25
N THR A 243 10.78 -23.60 -21.53
CA THR A 243 10.27 -24.91 -21.92
C THR A 243 9.36 -25.44 -20.84
N TRP A 244 8.19 -25.96 -21.21
CA TRP A 244 7.30 -26.58 -20.24
C TRP A 244 7.93 -27.79 -19.55
N ASN A 245 7.65 -27.95 -18.27
CA ASN A 245 7.98 -29.15 -17.50
C ASN A 245 6.98 -30.27 -17.86
N TYR A 246 7.42 -31.53 -17.69
CA TYR A 246 6.58 -32.70 -17.95
C TYR A 246 6.06 -33.32 -16.64
N GLY A 247 4.85 -33.85 -16.68
CA GLY A 247 4.21 -34.58 -15.58
C GLY A 247 4.75 -36.00 -15.43
N ARG A 248 3.93 -36.88 -14.84
CA ARG A 248 4.28 -38.30 -14.65
C ARG A 248 4.56 -38.97 -15.99
N ASN A 249 5.51 -39.90 -16.01
CA ASN A 249 5.94 -40.67 -17.18
C ASN A 249 6.59 -39.84 -18.31
N ASN A 250 6.94 -38.57 -18.06
CA ASN A 250 7.67 -37.69 -19.00
C ASN A 250 7.02 -37.58 -20.40
N SER A 251 5.71 -37.79 -20.48
CA SER A 251 4.97 -37.90 -21.75
C SER A 251 3.87 -36.84 -21.91
N ILE A 252 3.45 -36.21 -20.81
CA ILE A 252 2.39 -35.20 -20.77
C ILE A 252 3.00 -33.89 -20.26
N ILE A 253 2.73 -32.79 -20.96
CA ILE A 253 3.13 -31.45 -20.54
C ILE A 253 2.32 -31.06 -19.30
N ALA A 254 2.99 -30.60 -18.24
CA ALA A 254 2.36 -30.22 -16.99
C ALA A 254 1.74 -28.82 -17.07
N THR A 255 0.59 -28.70 -17.75
CA THR A 255 -0.11 -27.42 -17.91
C THR A 255 -1.17 -27.15 -16.85
N ASP A 256 -1.53 -28.12 -16.00
CA ASP A 256 -2.50 -27.92 -14.92
C ASP A 256 -1.78 -27.39 -13.67
N CYS A 257 -2.19 -26.25 -13.15
CA CYS A 257 -1.53 -25.65 -11.99
C CYS A 257 -2.02 -26.25 -10.66
N TRP A 258 -3.00 -27.15 -10.71
CA TRP A 258 -3.49 -27.85 -9.54
C TRP A 258 -2.41 -28.78 -8.96
N THR A 259 -2.12 -28.60 -7.67
CA THR A 259 -1.08 -29.38 -6.96
C THR A 259 -1.36 -30.87 -6.86
N ASN A 260 -2.60 -31.32 -7.07
CA ASN A 260 -2.99 -32.73 -6.96
C ASN A 260 -3.50 -33.32 -8.29
N ASP A 261 -3.10 -32.76 -9.43
CA ASP A 261 -3.45 -33.33 -10.73
C ASP A 261 -2.94 -34.79 -10.87
N PRO A 262 -3.78 -35.74 -11.33
CA PRO A 262 -3.42 -37.15 -11.41
C PRO A 262 -2.35 -37.46 -12.46
N ASN A 263 -2.14 -36.59 -13.45
CA ASN A 263 -1.13 -36.73 -14.50
C ASN A 263 0.20 -36.06 -14.13
N GLN A 264 0.27 -35.30 -13.03
CA GLN A 264 1.45 -34.58 -12.57
C GLN A 264 1.95 -35.11 -11.23
N TRP A 265 3.22 -34.90 -10.91
CA TRP A 265 3.76 -35.28 -9.59
C TRP A 265 3.02 -34.53 -8.48
N SER A 266 2.90 -35.16 -7.31
CA SER A 266 2.25 -34.53 -6.16
C SER A 266 2.98 -33.22 -5.82
N GLY A 267 2.22 -32.12 -5.76
CA GLY A 267 2.76 -30.79 -5.49
C GLY A 267 3.42 -30.08 -6.69
N GLN A 268 3.41 -30.66 -7.89
CA GLN A 268 4.20 -30.13 -9.03
C GLN A 268 3.72 -28.78 -9.57
N GLY A 269 2.40 -28.55 -9.64
CA GLY A 269 1.85 -27.37 -10.33
C GLY A 269 2.19 -27.32 -11.83
N CYS A 270 2.07 -26.14 -12.43
CA CYS A 270 2.34 -25.91 -13.85
C CYS A 270 3.65 -25.11 -14.00
N GLY A 271 4.73 -25.82 -14.36
CA GLY A 271 6.09 -25.27 -14.36
C GLY A 271 6.70 -25.04 -15.74
N ILE A 272 7.43 -23.94 -15.90
CA ILE A 272 8.20 -23.60 -17.10
C ILE A 272 9.67 -23.40 -16.68
N SER A 273 10.57 -24.19 -17.27
CA SER A 273 12.01 -24.03 -17.12
C SER A 273 12.53 -22.92 -18.04
N ALA A 274 13.22 -21.93 -17.47
CA ALA A 274 13.90 -20.89 -18.23
C ALA A 274 15.13 -21.46 -18.98
N PRO A 275 15.72 -20.72 -19.93
CA PRO A 275 16.97 -21.12 -20.57
C PRO A 275 18.12 -21.34 -19.57
N SER A 276 19.08 -22.17 -19.97
CA SER A 276 20.29 -22.43 -19.19
C SER A 276 21.12 -21.15 -18.95
N GLY A 277 21.83 -21.11 -17.83
CA GLY A 277 22.61 -19.95 -17.36
C GLY A 277 21.82 -18.96 -16.51
N THR A 278 20.52 -19.20 -16.28
CA THR A 278 19.65 -18.29 -15.51
C THR A 278 19.65 -18.53 -14.00
N PHE A 279 20.38 -19.54 -13.53
CA PHE A 279 20.38 -19.95 -12.12
C PHE A 279 21.77 -20.44 -11.68
N ASN A 280 22.02 -20.38 -10.36
CA ASN A 280 23.22 -20.93 -9.71
C ASN A 280 24.52 -20.36 -10.32
N THR A 281 25.55 -21.19 -10.50
CA THR A 281 26.88 -20.81 -10.95
C THR A 281 26.87 -20.05 -12.27
N GLY A 282 26.00 -20.39 -13.21
CA GLY A 282 25.88 -19.66 -14.48
C GLY A 282 25.46 -18.20 -14.29
N PHE A 283 24.50 -17.96 -13.40
CA PHE A 283 24.04 -16.62 -13.03
C PHE A 283 25.10 -15.84 -12.26
N ASN A 284 25.72 -16.48 -11.26
CA ASN A 284 26.74 -15.86 -10.42
C ASN A 284 27.99 -15.48 -11.22
N GLN A 285 28.45 -16.34 -12.15
CA GLN A 285 29.60 -16.06 -13.03
C GLN A 285 29.36 -14.91 -14.01
N ALA A 286 28.10 -14.66 -14.38
CA ALA A 286 27.74 -13.50 -15.20
C ALA A 286 27.73 -12.18 -14.41
N GLY A 287 27.98 -12.20 -13.09
CA GLY A 287 27.92 -11.03 -12.22
C GLY A 287 26.50 -10.65 -11.82
N GLY A 288 25.58 -11.61 -11.80
CA GLY A 288 24.20 -11.41 -11.38
C GLY A 288 23.24 -11.00 -12.50
N GLY A 289 22.11 -10.43 -12.11
CA GLY A 289 20.98 -10.19 -13.01
C GLY A 289 19.68 -9.78 -12.32
N VAL A 290 18.60 -9.78 -13.08
CA VAL A 290 17.27 -9.34 -12.66
C VAL A 290 16.23 -10.42 -12.92
N PHE A 291 15.38 -10.65 -11.93
CA PHE A 291 14.15 -11.43 -12.03
C PHE A 291 12.97 -10.47 -11.95
N ALA A 292 12.16 -10.41 -12.99
CA ALA A 292 11.01 -9.51 -13.08
C ALA A 292 9.71 -10.32 -13.25
N MET A 293 8.77 -10.17 -12.32
CA MET A 293 7.42 -10.71 -12.44
C MET A 293 6.42 -9.59 -12.70
N GLU A 294 5.67 -9.70 -13.79
CA GLU A 294 4.53 -8.83 -14.06
C GLU A 294 3.22 -9.59 -13.84
N TRP A 295 2.43 -9.13 -12.88
CA TRP A 295 1.16 -9.71 -12.52
C TRP A 295 0.02 -8.72 -12.76
N VAL A 296 -0.77 -8.99 -13.80
CA VAL A 296 -1.95 -8.20 -14.17
C VAL A 296 -3.16 -9.11 -14.04
N ARG A 297 -3.96 -8.94 -12.98
CA ARG A 297 -5.07 -9.85 -12.62
C ARG A 297 -6.02 -10.15 -13.77
N SER A 298 -6.31 -9.17 -14.61
CA SER A 298 -7.24 -9.32 -15.73
C SER A 298 -6.64 -9.97 -16.98
N LYS A 299 -5.32 -10.24 -17.00
CA LYS A 299 -4.62 -10.69 -18.20
C LYS A 299 -3.70 -11.91 -17.97
N PHE A 300 -2.70 -11.79 -17.10
CA PHE A 300 -1.61 -12.78 -17.04
C PHE A 300 -0.73 -12.65 -15.79
N ILE A 301 0.11 -13.67 -15.60
CA ILE A 301 1.36 -13.61 -14.85
C ILE A 301 2.50 -13.91 -15.84
N ARG A 302 3.54 -13.07 -15.87
CA ARG A 302 4.71 -13.22 -16.75
C ARG A 302 5.99 -13.03 -15.98
N VAL A 303 7.03 -13.79 -16.33
CA VAL A 303 8.34 -13.72 -15.66
C VAL A 303 9.47 -13.62 -16.67
N TRP A 304 10.40 -12.69 -16.44
CA TRP A 304 11.65 -12.52 -17.18
C TRP A 304 12.86 -12.69 -16.27
N ASN A 305 13.90 -13.31 -16.82
CA ASN A 305 15.20 -13.52 -16.20
C ASN A 305 16.26 -12.87 -17.09
N PHE A 306 16.75 -11.70 -16.69
CA PHE A 306 17.82 -11.00 -17.38
C PHE A 306 19.14 -11.27 -16.69
N VAL A 307 20.09 -11.87 -17.42
CA VAL A 307 21.44 -12.11 -16.93
C VAL A 307 22.38 -11.07 -17.54
N ASN A 308 23.33 -10.55 -16.76
CA ASN A 308 24.27 -9.54 -17.22
C ASN A 308 25.03 -9.97 -18.50
N PRO A 309 25.28 -9.06 -19.46
CA PRO A 309 24.95 -7.62 -19.46
C PRO A 309 23.56 -7.29 -20.04
N ASN A 310 22.68 -8.28 -20.23
CA ASN A 310 21.43 -8.12 -20.99
C ASN A 310 20.25 -7.58 -20.15
N ILE A 311 20.52 -6.70 -19.18
CA ILE A 311 19.47 -6.05 -18.38
C ILE A 311 18.92 -4.86 -19.18
N PRO A 312 17.59 -4.77 -19.39
CA PRO A 312 16.96 -3.62 -20.02
C PRO A 312 17.33 -2.29 -19.33
N ALA A 313 17.71 -1.28 -20.12
CA ALA A 313 18.21 -0.01 -19.61
C ALA A 313 17.15 0.78 -18.82
N ASP A 314 15.88 0.58 -19.13
CA ASP A 314 14.74 1.17 -18.46
C ASP A 314 14.61 0.68 -17.00
N ILE A 315 14.90 -0.60 -16.73
CA ILE A 315 15.03 -1.15 -15.37
C ILE A 315 16.16 -0.45 -14.63
N SER A 316 17.34 -0.32 -15.25
CA SER A 316 18.50 0.36 -14.64
C SER A 316 18.24 1.84 -14.34
N SER A 317 17.37 2.49 -15.13
CA SER A 317 16.94 3.88 -14.94
C SER A 317 15.72 4.04 -14.01
N ALA A 318 15.26 2.95 -13.38
CA ALA A 318 14.10 2.90 -12.50
C ALA A 318 12.75 3.31 -13.15
N ASN A 319 12.63 3.20 -14.47
CA ASN A 319 11.41 3.48 -15.24
C ASN A 319 11.00 2.26 -16.08
N PRO A 320 10.68 1.10 -15.45
CA PRO A 320 10.52 -0.15 -16.17
C PRO A 320 9.30 -0.14 -17.09
N ASN A 321 9.48 -0.66 -18.30
CA ASN A 321 8.48 -0.81 -19.34
C ASN A 321 8.52 -2.23 -19.96
N PRO A 322 7.76 -3.18 -19.38
CA PRO A 322 7.72 -4.57 -19.85
C PRO A 322 7.31 -4.76 -21.31
N SER A 323 6.64 -3.79 -21.94
CA SER A 323 6.26 -3.88 -23.37
C SER A 323 7.48 -3.93 -24.32
N THR A 324 8.65 -3.50 -23.84
CA THR A 324 9.90 -3.42 -24.61
C THR A 324 10.88 -4.56 -24.31
N TRP A 325 10.52 -5.49 -23.43
CA TRP A 325 11.41 -6.57 -22.98
C TRP A 325 11.35 -7.86 -23.80
N GLY A 326 10.52 -7.89 -24.85
CA GLY A 326 10.31 -9.08 -25.68
C GLY A 326 9.55 -10.20 -24.97
N LEU A 327 9.70 -11.42 -25.50
CA LEU A 327 9.03 -12.60 -24.97
C LEU A 327 9.54 -12.93 -23.55
N PRO A 328 8.64 -13.17 -22.57
CA PRO A 328 9.02 -13.59 -21.23
C PRO A 328 9.61 -15.01 -21.23
N ASN A 329 10.30 -15.38 -20.16
CA ASN A 329 10.74 -16.76 -19.95
C ASN A 329 9.56 -17.68 -19.62
N ALA A 330 8.56 -17.16 -18.91
CA ALA A 330 7.30 -17.86 -18.64
C ALA A 330 6.10 -16.93 -18.83
N TYR A 331 5.01 -17.47 -19.38
CA TYR A 331 3.75 -16.77 -19.62
C TYR A 331 2.58 -17.64 -19.16
N PHE A 332 1.78 -17.13 -18.22
CA PHE A 332 0.59 -17.79 -17.70
C PHE A 332 -0.62 -16.89 -17.94
N ALA A 333 -1.55 -17.35 -18.78
CA ALA A 333 -2.77 -16.60 -19.07
C ALA A 333 -3.76 -16.71 -17.90
N LEU A 334 -4.28 -15.57 -17.44
CA LEU A 334 -5.39 -15.52 -16.50
C LEU A 334 -6.68 -15.25 -17.26
N GLY A 335 -7.73 -16.01 -16.95
CA GLY A 335 -8.99 -15.95 -17.70
C GLY A 335 -9.97 -17.03 -17.26
N SER A 336 -10.81 -17.52 -18.16
CA SER A 336 -11.79 -18.57 -17.84
C SER A 336 -11.15 -19.90 -17.43
N ASN A 337 -10.03 -20.27 -18.04
CA ASN A 337 -9.34 -21.54 -17.79
C ASN A 337 -8.47 -21.51 -16.52
N CYS A 338 -8.03 -20.33 -16.11
CA CYS A 338 -7.40 -20.09 -14.83
C CYS A 338 -7.84 -18.72 -14.29
N PRO A 339 -8.90 -18.68 -13.48
CA PRO A 339 -9.41 -17.44 -12.90
C PRO A 339 -8.38 -16.76 -12.00
N ALA A 340 -8.29 -15.43 -12.07
CA ALA A 340 -7.41 -14.64 -11.22
C ALA A 340 -7.70 -14.79 -9.71
N SER A 341 -8.89 -15.26 -9.35
CA SER A 341 -9.28 -15.57 -7.97
C SER A 341 -8.48 -16.72 -7.34
N HIS A 342 -7.65 -17.44 -8.12
CA HIS A 342 -6.71 -18.41 -7.58
C HIS A 342 -5.56 -17.76 -6.82
N PHE A 343 -5.20 -16.52 -7.13
CA PHE A 343 -4.05 -15.82 -6.54
C PHE A 343 -4.53 -14.61 -5.74
N ASN A 344 -4.41 -14.64 -4.42
CA ASN A 344 -4.83 -13.51 -3.59
C ASN A 344 -3.96 -13.31 -2.35
N ASN A 345 -3.70 -12.03 -2.06
CA ASN A 345 -3.01 -11.57 -0.85
C ASN A 345 -1.66 -12.28 -0.68
N ASN A 346 -0.89 -12.36 -1.75
CA ASN A 346 0.37 -13.09 -1.74
C ASN A 346 1.41 -12.31 -0.94
N THR A 347 2.09 -12.99 -0.01
CA THR A 347 3.32 -12.48 0.61
C THR A 347 4.51 -12.83 -0.26
N LEU A 348 5.46 -11.91 -0.44
CA LEU A 348 6.72 -12.16 -1.12
C LEU A 348 7.68 -12.86 -0.16
N THR A 349 8.25 -13.98 -0.57
CA THR A 349 9.10 -14.82 0.28
C THR A 349 10.48 -14.99 -0.35
N ILE A 350 11.52 -14.83 0.47
CA ILE A 350 12.90 -15.19 0.10
C ILE A 350 13.42 -16.17 1.15
N ASN A 351 13.88 -17.32 0.71
CA ASN A 351 14.52 -18.31 1.58
C ASN A 351 15.57 -19.14 0.85
N THR A 352 16.37 -19.83 1.65
CA THR A 352 17.21 -20.95 1.18
C THR A 352 16.85 -22.16 2.02
N ASP A 353 16.09 -23.09 1.43
CA ASP A 353 15.86 -24.40 2.05
C ASP A 353 17.05 -25.35 1.75
N LEU A 354 17.14 -26.44 2.50
CA LEU A 354 18.17 -27.47 2.35
C LEU A 354 17.51 -28.85 2.27
N CYS A 355 17.91 -29.66 1.31
CA CYS A 355 17.46 -31.04 1.13
C CYS A 355 15.98 -31.29 0.85
N GLY A 356 15.03 -30.35 0.99
CA GLY A 356 13.60 -30.57 0.70
C GLY A 356 13.37 -31.18 -0.68
N TRP A 357 13.10 -30.35 -1.70
CA TRP A 357 13.10 -30.86 -3.08
C TRP A 357 14.52 -31.26 -3.53
N ALA A 358 15.55 -30.54 -3.07
CA ALA A 358 16.95 -30.79 -3.43
C ALA A 358 17.47 -32.18 -3.03
N GLY A 359 16.88 -32.82 -2.00
CA GLY A 359 17.31 -34.12 -1.49
C GLY A 359 17.05 -35.26 -2.47
N GLN A 360 16.17 -35.07 -3.46
CA GLN A 360 15.97 -36.04 -4.55
C GLN A 360 17.21 -36.17 -5.44
N TYR A 361 18.08 -35.15 -5.47
CA TYR A 361 19.26 -35.08 -6.32
C TYR A 361 20.57 -35.26 -5.54
N VAL A 362 20.50 -35.46 -4.22
CA VAL A 362 21.68 -35.56 -3.35
C VAL A 362 21.54 -36.79 -2.46
N THR A 363 22.36 -37.80 -2.70
CA THR A 363 22.41 -39.01 -1.87
C THR A 363 22.80 -38.66 -0.43
N ASN A 364 22.04 -39.16 0.56
CA ASN A 364 22.23 -38.85 1.98
C ASN A 364 22.29 -37.35 2.26
N CYS A 365 21.40 -36.57 1.63
CA CYS A 365 21.43 -35.11 1.66
C CYS A 365 21.59 -34.53 3.08
N SER A 366 20.80 -34.99 4.05
CA SER A 366 20.91 -34.51 5.44
C SER A 366 22.32 -34.68 6.02
N THR A 367 22.99 -35.80 5.76
CA THR A 367 24.38 -36.00 6.19
C THR A 367 25.31 -35.02 5.48
N VAL A 368 25.14 -34.81 4.17
CA VAL A 368 25.95 -33.88 3.39
C VAL A 368 25.80 -32.46 3.93
N VAL A 369 24.57 -31.96 4.07
CA VAL A 369 24.33 -30.57 4.47
C VAL A 369 24.69 -30.33 5.93
N ARG A 370 24.53 -31.31 6.83
CA ARG A 370 24.89 -31.15 8.24
C ARG A 370 26.40 -31.23 8.51
N SER A 371 27.12 -32.13 7.83
CA SER A 371 28.53 -32.41 8.12
C SER A 371 29.54 -31.54 7.35
N ASN A 372 29.12 -30.83 6.31
CA ASN A 372 30.03 -30.09 5.41
C ASN A 372 29.72 -28.59 5.35
N PRO A 373 29.94 -27.82 6.43
CA PRO A 373 29.67 -26.38 6.47
C PRO A 373 30.39 -25.59 5.37
N GLN A 374 31.59 -26.01 4.97
CA GLN A 374 32.37 -25.37 3.92
C GLN A 374 31.70 -25.38 2.53
N ASN A 375 30.72 -26.28 2.30
CA ASN A 375 29.98 -26.32 1.04
C ASN A 375 28.99 -25.14 0.91
N PHE A 376 28.77 -24.37 1.98
CA PHE A 376 27.81 -23.26 2.05
C PHE A 376 28.49 -21.88 2.03
N THR A 377 29.79 -21.80 1.72
CA THR A 377 30.50 -20.51 1.59
C THR A 377 29.86 -19.62 0.52
N ASN A 378 29.39 -20.20 -0.58
CA ASN A 378 28.67 -19.49 -1.64
C ASN A 378 27.13 -19.62 -1.51
N ALA A 379 26.61 -20.13 -0.40
CA ALA A 379 25.17 -20.26 -0.19
C ALA A 379 24.59 -18.97 0.42
N TYR A 380 24.59 -17.89 -0.36
CA TYR A 380 24.04 -16.60 0.07
C TYR A 380 23.40 -15.81 -1.07
N TRP A 381 22.38 -15.04 -0.71
CA TRP A 381 21.79 -13.98 -1.51
C TRP A 381 22.59 -12.69 -1.31
N LEU A 382 22.90 -12.01 -2.41
CA LEU A 382 23.38 -10.64 -2.39
C LEU A 382 22.43 -9.78 -3.24
N ILE A 383 21.55 -9.07 -2.55
CA ILE A 383 20.41 -8.35 -3.16
C ILE A 383 20.80 -6.87 -3.28
N ASN A 384 20.72 -6.34 -4.50
CA ASN A 384 20.88 -4.90 -4.74
C ASN A 384 19.62 -4.15 -4.31
N TYR A 385 18.46 -4.63 -4.77
CA TYR A 385 17.14 -4.15 -4.37
C TYR A 385 16.05 -5.15 -4.79
N LEU A 386 14.90 -5.06 -4.14
CA LEU A 386 13.63 -5.56 -4.65
C LEU A 386 12.69 -4.35 -4.79
N ASN A 387 12.23 -4.06 -6.00
CA ASN A 387 11.32 -2.94 -6.25
C ASN A 387 9.95 -3.46 -6.69
N VAL A 388 8.90 -2.79 -6.20
CA VAL A 388 7.52 -3.09 -6.55
C VAL A 388 6.90 -1.85 -7.17
N TYR A 389 6.36 -2.02 -8.37
CA TYR A 389 5.72 -0.98 -9.15
C TYR A 389 4.25 -1.31 -9.38
N CYS A 390 3.41 -0.28 -9.53
CA CYS A 390 2.01 -0.43 -9.92
C CYS A 390 1.67 0.39 -11.17
N LEU A 391 0.64 -0.05 -11.88
CA LEU A 391 0.00 0.76 -12.90
C LEU A 391 -0.86 1.85 -12.22
N PRO A 392 -0.98 3.05 -12.81
CA PRO A 392 -1.84 4.10 -12.29
C PRO A 392 -3.29 3.61 -12.22
N ASN A 393 -3.96 3.85 -11.09
CA ASN A 393 -5.35 3.45 -10.82
C ASN A 393 -5.62 1.94 -10.74
N ASP A 394 -4.64 1.10 -10.41
CA ASP A 394 -4.93 -0.31 -10.09
C ASP A 394 -5.57 -0.42 -8.68
N PRO A 395 -6.90 -0.68 -8.57
CA PRO A 395 -7.59 -0.74 -7.29
C PRO A 395 -7.21 -2.01 -6.48
N ASN A 396 -6.46 -2.93 -7.09
CA ASN A 396 -6.08 -4.19 -6.49
C ASN A 396 -4.59 -4.26 -6.14
N PHE A 397 -3.80 -3.19 -6.32
CA PHE A 397 -2.33 -3.27 -6.22
C PHE A 397 -1.82 -3.83 -4.88
N MET A 398 -2.23 -3.22 -3.78
CA MET A 398 -2.05 -3.81 -2.46
C MET A 398 -3.38 -4.41 -2.03
N ALA A 399 -3.33 -5.52 -1.29
CA ALA A 399 -4.41 -5.81 -0.37
C ALA A 399 -4.46 -4.61 0.58
N ALA A 400 -5.31 -3.62 0.28
CA ALA A 400 -5.76 -2.72 1.32
C ALA A 400 -6.13 -3.64 2.49
N PRO A 401 -5.74 -3.34 3.74
CA PRO A 401 -6.46 -3.88 4.87
C PRO A 401 -7.91 -3.48 4.60
N GLN A 402 -8.68 -4.42 4.06
CA GLN A 402 -10.11 -4.30 4.08
C GLN A 402 -10.40 -4.38 5.57
N PRO A 403 -11.07 -3.39 6.19
CA PRO A 403 -11.69 -3.62 7.48
C PRO A 403 -12.75 -4.69 7.23
N GLY A 404 -12.30 -5.94 7.18
CA GLY A 404 -13.14 -7.09 7.41
C GLY A 404 -13.63 -6.97 8.83
N GLU A 405 -14.93 -7.16 9.03
CA GLU A 405 -15.48 -7.23 10.37
C GLU A 405 -14.76 -8.35 11.12
N LEU A 406 -13.97 -8.00 12.14
CA LEU A 406 -13.30 -8.99 12.95
C LEU A 406 -14.25 -9.43 14.07
N TRP A 407 -14.49 -10.73 14.15
CA TRP A 407 -15.36 -11.33 15.15
C TRP A 407 -14.50 -11.95 16.24
N ILE A 408 -14.88 -11.77 17.50
CA ILE A 408 -14.31 -12.49 18.63
C ILE A 408 -15.38 -13.44 19.15
N VAL A 409 -15.11 -14.73 19.02
CA VAL A 409 -16.02 -15.80 19.43
C VAL A 409 -15.37 -16.59 20.55
N SER A 410 -16.15 -17.00 21.54
CA SER A 410 -15.73 -17.97 22.54
C SER A 410 -16.74 -19.11 22.62
N ALA A 411 -16.23 -20.32 22.84
CA ALA A 411 -17.00 -21.54 22.96
C ALA A 411 -16.45 -22.39 24.12
N PRO A 412 -17.30 -23.18 24.81
CA PRO A 412 -16.87 -23.99 25.94
C PRO A 412 -15.90 -25.09 25.50
N GLY A 413 -14.98 -25.46 26.38
CA GLY A 413 -14.14 -26.63 26.22
C GLY A 413 -14.96 -27.88 26.51
N GLU A 414 -15.37 -28.64 25.48
CA GLU A 414 -16.12 -29.89 25.71
C GLU A 414 -15.28 -30.91 26.49
N LYS A 415 -13.99 -31.03 26.15
CA LYS A 415 -12.98 -31.84 26.86
C LYS A 415 -11.76 -31.00 27.18
N THR A 416 -11.17 -30.38 26.15
CA THR A 416 -10.11 -29.40 26.29
C THR A 416 -10.40 -28.17 25.41
N PRO A 417 -9.85 -26.98 25.74
CA PRO A 417 -9.95 -25.81 24.86
C PRO A 417 -9.36 -26.08 23.45
N GLN A 418 -8.37 -26.96 23.37
CA GLN A 418 -7.74 -27.36 22.11
C GLN A 418 -8.71 -28.12 21.20
N ASP A 419 -9.51 -29.04 21.74
CA ASP A 419 -10.50 -29.77 20.93
C ASP A 419 -11.55 -28.81 20.34
N THR A 420 -11.99 -27.84 21.15
CA THR A 420 -12.91 -26.79 20.70
C THR A 420 -12.28 -25.94 19.59
N TRP A 421 -10.99 -25.62 19.69
CA TRP A 421 -10.24 -24.95 18.63
C TRP A 421 -10.23 -25.76 17.33
N ASP A 422 -9.85 -27.03 17.41
CA ASP A 422 -9.69 -27.89 16.22
C ASP A 422 -11.03 -28.12 15.51
N ARG A 423 -12.13 -28.26 16.27
CA ARG A 423 -13.49 -28.33 15.73
C ARG A 423 -13.93 -27.03 15.06
N LEU A 424 -13.71 -25.89 15.72
CA LEU A 424 -14.01 -24.58 15.16
C LEU A 424 -13.24 -24.36 13.85
N GLN A 425 -11.95 -24.66 13.86
CA GLN A 425 -11.08 -24.52 12.68
C GLN A 425 -11.51 -25.42 11.54
N SER A 426 -11.79 -26.70 11.83
CA SER A 426 -12.22 -27.67 10.82
C SER A 426 -13.51 -27.26 10.13
N ALA A 427 -14.46 -26.68 10.88
CA ALA A 427 -15.77 -26.31 10.34
C ALA A 427 -15.79 -24.96 9.62
N THR A 428 -14.89 -24.03 9.95
CA THR A 428 -14.99 -22.63 9.48
C THR A 428 -13.80 -22.13 8.65
N SER A 429 -12.73 -22.92 8.51
CA SER A 429 -11.51 -22.53 7.78
C SER A 429 -11.71 -22.14 6.31
N ASN A 430 -12.78 -22.62 5.66
CA ASN A 430 -13.18 -22.27 4.30
C ASN A 430 -14.10 -21.02 4.22
N LEU A 431 -14.54 -20.50 5.37
CA LEU A 431 -15.48 -19.39 5.49
C LEU A 431 -14.84 -18.17 6.18
N SER A 432 -13.81 -18.38 7.01
CA SER A 432 -13.08 -17.33 7.73
C SER A 432 -11.62 -17.68 7.98
N THR A 433 -10.80 -16.65 8.13
CA THR A 433 -9.45 -16.76 8.71
C THR A 433 -9.57 -16.68 10.23
N ASN A 434 -9.12 -17.72 10.93
CA ASN A 434 -9.24 -17.77 12.39
C ASN A 434 -7.88 -17.75 13.06
N ASN A 435 -7.77 -17.05 14.19
CA ASN A 435 -6.60 -17.10 15.07
C ASN A 435 -7.04 -17.27 16.53
N LYS A 436 -6.25 -17.99 17.33
CA LYS A 436 -6.52 -18.12 18.77
C LYS A 436 -6.44 -16.75 19.45
N PHE A 437 -7.43 -16.46 20.29
CA PHE A 437 -7.44 -15.25 21.10
C PHE A 437 -7.06 -15.62 22.53
N ASN A 438 -5.77 -15.43 22.86
CA ASN A 438 -5.19 -15.97 24.09
C ASN A 438 -5.54 -15.08 25.29
N ILE A 439 -6.58 -15.48 26.03
CA ILE A 439 -6.97 -14.86 27.29
C ILE A 439 -6.36 -15.69 28.43
N PRO A 440 -5.59 -15.08 29.36
CA PRO A 440 -5.00 -15.80 30.49
C PRO A 440 -6.05 -16.14 31.54
N ASP A 441 -5.68 -17.00 32.49
CA ASP A 441 -6.50 -17.28 33.66
C ASP A 441 -6.58 -16.03 34.55
N LEU A 442 -7.75 -15.40 34.57
CA LEU A 442 -8.04 -14.24 35.39
C LEU A 442 -8.77 -14.64 36.67
N LYS A 443 -8.57 -13.89 37.75
CA LYS A 443 -9.18 -14.19 39.05
C LYS A 443 -10.70 -13.95 39.01
N VAL A 444 -11.47 -15.02 39.01
CA VAL A 444 -12.93 -14.99 39.04
C VAL A 444 -13.42 -14.50 40.42
N GLY A 445 -14.39 -13.57 40.42
CA GLY A 445 -15.08 -13.07 41.62
C GLY A 445 -16.33 -13.89 41.96
N THR A 446 -17.27 -13.30 42.71
CA THR A 446 -18.60 -13.90 42.92
C THR A 446 -19.47 -13.74 41.67
N LEU A 447 -20.50 -14.59 41.51
CA LEU A 447 -21.42 -14.50 40.37
C LEU A 447 -22.07 -13.11 40.27
N ASP A 448 -22.55 -12.56 41.40
CA ASP A 448 -23.15 -11.22 41.46
C ASP A 448 -22.19 -10.12 40.99
N GLN A 449 -20.90 -10.26 41.30
CA GLN A 449 -19.87 -9.31 40.83
C GLN A 449 -19.65 -9.42 39.32
N LEU A 450 -19.72 -10.62 38.74
CA LEU A 450 -19.54 -10.82 37.31
C LEU A 450 -20.69 -10.22 36.50
N VAL A 451 -21.94 -10.35 36.99
CA VAL A 451 -23.12 -9.77 36.33
C VAL A 451 -22.99 -8.24 36.29
N GLY A 452 -22.73 -7.60 37.43
CA GLY A 452 -22.52 -6.14 37.47
C GLY A 452 -21.31 -5.68 36.63
N LEU A 453 -20.25 -6.50 36.59
CA LEU A 453 -19.07 -6.19 35.78
C LEU A 453 -19.33 -6.30 34.27
N SER A 454 -20.25 -7.16 33.81
CA SER A 454 -20.58 -7.25 32.38
C SER A 454 -21.13 -5.92 31.84
N ASP A 455 -22.04 -5.30 32.58
CA ASP A 455 -22.60 -3.98 32.24
C ASP A 455 -21.54 -2.88 32.24
N ASP A 456 -20.68 -2.86 33.25
CA ASP A 456 -19.59 -1.88 33.36
C ASP A 456 -18.56 -2.04 32.24
N LEU A 457 -18.22 -3.27 31.87
CA LEU A 457 -17.32 -3.54 30.75
C LEU A 457 -17.94 -3.17 29.40
N ALA A 458 -19.26 -3.29 29.24
CA ALA A 458 -19.95 -2.84 28.02
C ALA A 458 -19.86 -1.32 27.83
N LYS A 459 -20.00 -0.55 28.93
CA LYS A 459 -19.80 0.90 28.93
C LYS A 459 -18.34 1.27 28.63
N LEU A 460 -17.39 0.58 29.26
CA LEU A 460 -15.96 0.79 29.01
C LEU A 460 -15.57 0.49 27.56
N ASP A 461 -16.14 -0.56 26.97
CA ASP A 461 -15.90 -0.94 25.57
C ASP A 461 -16.36 0.16 24.61
N SER A 462 -17.57 0.69 24.83
CA SER A 462 -18.12 1.80 24.06
C SER A 462 -17.30 3.08 24.23
N ALA A 463 -16.82 3.36 25.45
CA ALA A 463 -15.97 4.50 25.74
C ALA A 463 -14.61 4.39 25.04
N ALA A 464 -13.96 3.22 25.10
CA ALA A 464 -12.68 2.95 24.45
C ALA A 464 -12.77 3.11 22.93
N GLU A 465 -13.83 2.56 22.31
CA GLU A 465 -14.06 2.72 20.87
C GLU A 465 -14.29 4.19 20.49
N SER A 466 -15.13 4.91 21.24
CA SER A 466 -15.42 6.32 21.00
C SER A 466 -14.17 7.19 21.10
N THR A 467 -13.36 7.00 22.15
CA THR A 467 -12.11 7.75 22.33
C THR A 467 -11.09 7.41 21.26
N THR A 468 -10.98 6.14 20.85
CA THR A 468 -10.12 5.73 19.72
C THR A 468 -10.54 6.45 18.44
N ARG A 469 -11.83 6.48 18.11
CA ARG A 469 -12.36 7.15 16.90
C ARG A 469 -12.10 8.66 16.92
N LYS A 470 -12.37 9.33 18.04
CA LYS A 470 -12.07 10.76 18.21
C LYS A 470 -10.58 11.05 18.02
N LEU A 471 -9.71 10.22 18.58
CA LEU A 471 -8.25 10.38 18.46
C LEU A 471 -7.81 10.25 17.01
N VAL A 472 -8.25 9.20 16.30
CA VAL A 472 -7.88 8.97 14.89
C VAL A 472 -8.40 10.08 13.99
N GLN A 473 -9.65 10.51 14.18
CA GLN A 473 -10.23 11.64 13.44
C GLN A 473 -9.41 12.92 13.64
N TYR A 474 -9.06 13.23 14.89
CA TYR A 474 -8.24 14.40 15.18
C TYR A 474 -6.82 14.27 14.63
N PHE A 475 -6.24 13.07 14.64
CA PHE A 475 -4.93 12.84 14.06
C PHE A 475 -4.93 13.09 12.53
N ALA A 476 -5.99 12.66 11.84
CA ALA A 476 -6.19 12.97 10.42
C ALA A 476 -6.32 14.49 10.15
N GLU A 477 -6.94 15.24 11.07
CA GLU A 477 -7.05 16.71 10.98
C GLU A 477 -5.71 17.43 11.18
N VAL A 478 -4.88 16.92 12.10
CA VAL A 478 -3.55 17.49 12.39
C VAL A 478 -2.58 17.27 11.22
N LEU A 479 -2.64 16.12 10.55
CA LEU A 479 -1.73 15.80 9.44
C LEU A 479 -1.94 16.68 8.18
N GLU A 480 -3.10 17.34 8.04
CA GLU A 480 -3.42 18.27 6.94
C GLU A 480 -3.11 17.68 5.54
N GLU A 481 -1.97 18.03 4.95
CA GLU A 481 -1.51 17.56 3.63
C GLU A 481 -0.92 16.14 3.65
N GLU A 482 -0.51 15.64 4.82
CA GLU A 482 0.08 14.30 5.02
C GLU A 482 -0.96 13.26 5.49
N ARG A 483 -2.24 13.44 5.13
CA ARG A 483 -3.34 12.55 5.54
C ARG A 483 -3.18 11.12 5.05
N ASP A 484 -2.51 10.93 3.92
CA ASP A 484 -2.13 9.65 3.35
C ASP A 484 -1.24 8.83 4.31
N LYS A 485 -0.41 9.50 5.11
CA LYS A 485 0.46 8.86 6.12
C LYS A 485 -0.27 8.46 7.40
N LEU A 486 -1.58 8.73 7.53
CA LEU A 486 -2.33 8.43 8.75
C LEU A 486 -2.23 6.94 9.10
N ALA A 487 -2.47 6.06 8.13
CA ALA A 487 -2.45 4.62 8.35
C ALA A 487 -1.10 4.12 8.91
N ASP A 488 0.02 4.64 8.37
CA ASP A 488 1.39 4.31 8.82
C ASP A 488 1.67 4.75 10.27
N ASN A 489 0.92 5.75 10.75
CA ASN A 489 1.06 6.28 12.09
C ASN A 489 0.17 5.56 13.13
N LEU A 490 -0.80 4.76 12.70
CA LEU A 490 -1.71 4.00 13.55
C LEU A 490 -1.13 2.62 13.91
N VAL A 491 -0.08 2.63 14.75
CA VAL A 491 0.62 1.42 15.19
C VAL A 491 0.52 1.21 16.70
N ILE A 492 0.50 -0.06 17.12
CA ILE A 492 0.49 -0.48 18.52
C ILE A 492 1.82 -1.17 18.82
N GLY A 493 2.72 -0.42 19.45
CA GLY A 493 4.13 -0.83 19.57
C GLY A 493 4.77 -0.93 18.19
N ASN A 494 5.10 -2.15 17.75
CA ASN A 494 5.66 -2.43 16.42
C ASN A 494 4.70 -3.25 15.53
N LYS A 495 3.41 -3.29 15.87
CA LYS A 495 2.38 -4.06 15.15
C LYS A 495 1.30 -3.11 14.62
N ASP A 496 0.73 -3.44 13.47
CA ASP A 496 -0.51 -2.83 13.01
C ASP A 496 -1.73 -3.35 13.82
N MET A 497 -2.88 -2.70 13.66
CA MET A 497 -4.12 -3.05 14.35
C MET A 497 -4.54 -4.52 14.16
N HIS A 498 -4.46 -5.04 12.93
CA HIS A 498 -4.91 -6.39 12.60
C HIS A 498 -3.97 -7.43 13.22
N THR A 499 -2.66 -7.26 13.04
CA THR A 499 -1.65 -8.14 13.66
C THR A 499 -1.72 -8.11 15.18
N TYR A 500 -1.98 -6.94 15.79
CA TYR A 500 -2.12 -6.82 17.24
C TYR A 500 -3.28 -7.65 17.78
N ILE A 501 -4.44 -7.65 17.11
CA ILE A 501 -5.62 -8.40 17.56
C ILE A 501 -5.46 -9.90 17.27
N THR A 502 -5.04 -10.28 16.07
CA THR A 502 -4.91 -11.70 15.67
C THR A 502 -3.81 -12.44 16.41
N ARG A 503 -2.79 -11.71 16.90
CA ARG A 503 -1.72 -12.24 17.75
C ARG A 503 -1.73 -11.61 19.14
N PHE A 504 -2.93 -11.40 19.67
CA PHE A 504 -3.12 -10.80 20.99
C PHE A 504 -2.43 -11.62 22.09
N GLN A 505 -1.76 -10.89 22.97
CA GLN A 505 -1.22 -11.41 24.22
C GLN A 505 -1.51 -10.40 25.32
N TRP A 506 -1.92 -10.91 26.46
CA TRP A 506 -2.26 -10.08 27.61
C TRP A 506 -1.03 -9.33 28.14
N GLU A 507 -1.15 -8.01 28.30
CA GLU A 507 -0.10 -7.13 28.78
C GLU A 507 0.01 -7.17 30.31
N GLY A 508 0.50 -8.29 30.85
CA GLY A 508 0.58 -8.55 32.29
C GLY A 508 1.39 -7.53 33.11
N ALA A 509 2.28 -6.77 32.46
CA ALA A 509 3.01 -5.67 33.09
C ALA A 509 2.14 -4.43 33.36
N LYS A 510 1.17 -4.15 32.47
CA LYS A 510 0.22 -3.03 32.61
C LYS A 510 -1.04 -3.45 33.38
N TYR A 511 -1.49 -4.68 33.15
CA TYR A 511 -2.71 -5.24 33.71
C TYR A 511 -2.38 -6.54 34.48
N PRO A 512 -1.97 -6.44 35.77
CA PRO A 512 -1.42 -7.60 36.48
C PRO A 512 -2.47 -8.69 36.75
N LEU A 513 -2.16 -9.93 36.37
CA LEU A 513 -3.04 -11.11 36.50
C LEU A 513 -3.50 -11.42 37.94
N LYS A 514 -2.76 -10.93 38.95
CA LYS A 514 -3.08 -11.12 40.37
C LYS A 514 -4.25 -10.25 40.86
N GLN A 515 -4.59 -9.19 40.12
CA GLN A 515 -5.66 -8.27 40.50
C GLN A 515 -7.04 -8.87 40.22
N SER A 516 -8.07 -8.37 40.90
CA SER A 516 -9.45 -8.76 40.60
C SER A 516 -9.91 -8.13 39.27
N LEU A 517 -10.88 -8.76 38.60
CA LEU A 517 -11.44 -8.25 37.36
C LEU A 517 -11.98 -6.81 37.48
N LYS A 518 -12.56 -6.46 38.63
CA LYS A 518 -13.01 -5.09 38.93
C LYS A 518 -11.86 -4.09 39.01
N VAL A 519 -10.74 -4.46 39.64
CA VAL A 519 -9.56 -3.58 39.70
C VAL A 519 -8.95 -3.40 38.30
N LEU A 520 -8.93 -4.46 37.48
CA LEU A 520 -8.46 -4.39 36.10
C LEU A 520 -9.33 -3.44 35.25
N SER A 521 -10.65 -3.54 35.36
CA SER A 521 -11.57 -2.63 34.63
C SER A 521 -11.43 -1.18 35.09
N GLU A 522 -11.21 -0.93 36.39
CA GLU A 522 -10.96 0.41 36.92
C GLU A 522 -9.62 1.00 36.43
N ILE A 523 -8.55 0.19 36.33
CA ILE A 523 -7.26 0.63 35.78
C ILE A 523 -7.41 1.05 34.33
N ILE A 524 -8.05 0.21 33.50
CA ILE A 524 -8.27 0.49 32.09
C ILE A 524 -9.20 1.70 31.91
N GLY A 525 -10.28 1.79 32.69
CA GLY A 525 -11.21 2.91 32.64
C GLY A 525 -10.56 4.27 32.98
N LYS A 526 -9.65 4.30 33.96
CA LYS A 526 -8.85 5.50 34.27
C LYS A 526 -7.95 5.90 33.11
N GLN A 527 -7.28 4.93 32.48
CA GLN A 527 -6.43 5.17 31.31
C GLN A 527 -7.24 5.78 30.15
N ILE A 528 -8.38 5.18 29.79
CA ILE A 528 -9.27 5.68 28.72
C ILE A 528 -9.71 7.13 29.01
N THR A 529 -10.17 7.38 30.24
CA THR A 529 -10.65 8.71 30.65
C THR A 529 -9.54 9.76 30.62
N GLN A 530 -8.33 9.39 31.04
CA GLN A 530 -7.18 10.29 31.01
C GLN A 530 -6.80 10.67 29.57
N ILE A 531 -6.75 9.70 28.66
CA ILE A 531 -6.44 9.94 27.24
C ILE A 531 -7.50 10.84 26.59
N ASP A 532 -8.79 10.63 26.86
CA ASP A 532 -9.88 11.46 26.31
C ASP A 532 -9.77 12.92 26.77
N ASN A 533 -9.50 13.14 28.07
CA ASN A 533 -9.33 14.47 28.64
C ASN A 533 -8.08 15.19 28.09
N ASP A 534 -6.96 14.49 27.98
CA ASP A 534 -5.71 15.05 27.45
C ASP A 534 -5.85 15.39 25.96
N LEU A 535 -6.52 14.54 25.18
CA LEU A 535 -6.84 14.80 23.77
C LEU A 535 -7.65 16.09 23.64
N ARG A 536 -8.69 16.26 24.46
CA ARG A 536 -9.56 17.46 24.43
C ARG A 536 -8.78 18.74 24.72
N THR A 537 -7.93 18.72 25.75
CA THR A 537 -7.11 19.88 26.14
C THR A 537 -6.11 20.23 25.03
N LYS A 538 -5.37 19.24 24.51
CA LYS A 538 -4.39 19.47 23.43
C LYS A 538 -5.05 19.93 22.14
N ALA A 539 -6.20 19.35 21.79
CA ALA A 539 -6.94 19.72 20.61
C ALA A 539 -7.42 21.17 20.67
N THR A 540 -7.95 21.60 21.82
CA THR A 540 -8.39 22.98 22.04
C THR A 540 -7.23 23.98 21.88
N ALA A 541 -6.06 23.67 22.46
CA ALA A 541 -4.88 24.53 22.38
C ALA A 541 -4.37 24.69 20.93
N TYR A 542 -4.21 23.58 20.20
CA TYR A 542 -3.71 23.62 18.82
C TYR A 542 -4.72 24.23 17.85
N ASN A 543 -6.02 23.94 18.01
CA ASN A 543 -7.07 24.50 17.17
C ASN A 543 -7.24 26.02 17.38
N SER A 544 -7.00 26.52 18.60
CA SER A 544 -6.98 27.96 18.88
C SER A 544 -5.91 28.68 18.04
N LEU A 545 -4.67 28.15 18.02
CA LEU A 545 -3.57 28.68 17.20
C LEU A 545 -3.90 28.64 15.71
N LYS A 546 -4.44 27.51 15.23
CA LYS A 546 -4.85 27.34 13.84
C LYS A 546 -5.95 28.33 13.43
N ASN A 547 -6.91 28.58 14.32
CA ASN A 547 -8.00 29.53 14.06
C ASN A 547 -7.50 30.99 14.03
N GLN A 548 -6.60 31.37 14.94
CA GLN A 548 -5.96 32.70 14.92
C GLN A 548 -5.17 32.92 13.62
N LEU A 549 -4.38 31.93 13.21
CA LEU A 549 -3.60 32.00 11.97
C LEU A 549 -4.51 32.08 10.73
N ASN A 550 -5.55 31.24 10.66
CA ASN A 550 -6.52 31.28 9.55
C ASN A 550 -7.27 32.62 9.45
N GLN A 551 -7.54 33.29 10.58
CA GLN A 551 -8.15 34.62 10.56
C GLN A 551 -7.21 35.67 9.96
N ILE A 552 -5.91 35.59 10.26
CA ILE A 552 -4.87 36.47 9.68
C ILE A 552 -4.69 36.16 8.19
N ASP A 553 -4.52 34.89 7.82
CA ASP A 553 -4.29 34.50 6.42
C ASP A 553 -5.52 34.84 5.53
N ARG A 554 -6.75 34.71 6.04
CA ARG A 554 -7.96 35.16 5.30
C ARG A 554 -7.97 36.65 5.00
N LYS A 555 -7.42 37.49 5.89
CA LYS A 555 -7.27 38.94 5.62
C LYS A 555 -6.22 39.20 4.55
N ALA A 556 -5.21 38.33 4.43
CA ALA A 556 -4.18 38.38 3.40
C ALA A 556 -4.62 37.80 2.04
N THR A 557 -5.61 36.90 2.00
CA THR A 557 -6.09 36.25 0.78
C THR A 557 -7.52 36.65 0.42
N GLY A 558 -7.66 37.66 -0.46
CA GLY A 558 -8.94 38.16 -0.99
C GLY A 558 -8.75 39.07 -2.20
N SER A 559 -9.85 39.56 -2.79
CA SER A 559 -9.76 40.62 -3.81
C SER A 559 -9.22 41.91 -3.19
N LEU A 560 -8.62 42.80 -4.01
CA LEU A 560 -8.14 44.12 -3.60
C LEU A 560 -9.18 44.95 -2.83
N VAL A 561 -10.47 44.66 -3.01
CA VAL A 561 -11.58 45.25 -2.27
C VAL A 561 -11.56 44.92 -0.78
N THR A 562 -11.08 43.74 -0.37
CA THR A 562 -11.11 43.25 1.03
C THR A 562 -9.75 42.89 1.59
N LYS A 563 -8.77 42.55 0.73
CA LYS A 563 -7.40 42.16 1.10
C LYS A 563 -6.65 43.26 1.83
N GLU A 564 -5.90 42.87 2.86
CA GLU A 564 -4.99 43.78 3.57
C GLU A 564 -3.92 44.33 2.62
N LEU A 565 -3.71 45.65 2.67
CA LEU A 565 -2.81 46.35 1.74
C LEU A 565 -1.35 46.34 2.21
N THR A 566 -1.10 45.84 3.43
CA THR A 566 0.17 45.81 4.17
C THR A 566 1.35 45.27 3.36
N ASP A 567 1.13 44.22 2.56
CA ASP A 567 2.16 43.57 1.73
C ASP A 567 2.13 44.03 0.25
N ILE A 568 1.21 44.93 -0.11
CA ILE A 568 1.00 45.42 -1.49
C ILE A 568 1.64 46.79 -1.68
N VAL A 569 1.49 47.66 -0.69
CA VAL A 569 1.88 49.07 -0.79
C VAL A 569 3.24 49.34 -0.16
N LYS A 570 3.95 50.35 -0.64
CA LYS A 570 5.30 50.74 -0.21
C LYS A 570 5.30 52.18 0.30
N ALA A 571 6.32 52.56 1.07
CA ALA A 571 6.48 53.93 1.57
C ALA A 571 6.41 54.97 0.43
N ASP A 572 7.04 54.67 -0.72
CA ASP A 572 7.06 55.52 -1.92
C ASP A 572 5.69 55.72 -2.56
N ASP A 573 4.69 54.90 -2.21
CA ASP A 573 3.33 55.05 -2.70
C ASP A 573 2.55 56.14 -1.93
N PHE A 574 3.09 56.66 -0.83
CA PHE A 574 2.42 57.62 0.05
C PHE A 574 3.25 58.87 0.32
N VAL A 575 2.55 60.01 0.41
CA VAL A 575 3.10 61.22 1.05
C VAL A 575 3.03 61.05 2.57
N LEU A 576 4.18 60.81 3.19
CA LEU A 576 4.33 60.66 4.64
C LEU A 576 4.61 62.00 5.32
N ASN A 577 4.25 62.13 6.61
CA ASN A 577 4.57 63.28 7.47
C ASN A 577 4.09 64.66 6.97
N SER A 578 3.06 64.70 6.12
CA SER A 578 2.44 65.97 5.72
C SER A 578 1.35 66.39 6.69
N GLU A 579 1.37 67.67 7.08
CA GLU A 579 0.33 68.28 7.90
C GLU A 579 -1.00 68.32 7.14
N TYR A 580 -0.96 68.64 5.84
CA TYR A 580 -2.14 68.98 5.04
C TYR A 580 -2.53 67.94 3.97
N LEU A 581 -1.58 67.13 3.50
CA LEU A 581 -1.81 66.13 2.45
C LEU A 581 -1.93 64.72 3.04
N GLN A 582 -2.72 63.88 2.38
CA GLN A 582 -2.78 62.46 2.64
C GLN A 582 -2.97 61.70 1.33
N THR A 583 -2.30 60.57 1.22
CA THR A 583 -2.49 59.65 0.08
C THR A 583 -3.47 58.56 0.49
N ILE A 584 -4.51 58.36 -0.31
CA ILE A 584 -5.54 57.32 -0.10
C ILE A 584 -5.41 56.24 -1.17
N CYS A 585 -5.88 55.05 -0.84
CA CYS A 585 -5.96 53.92 -1.75
C CYS A 585 -7.37 53.78 -2.32
N VAL A 586 -7.50 53.62 -3.63
CA VAL A 586 -8.79 53.49 -4.33
C VAL A 586 -8.77 52.25 -5.22
N VAL A 587 -9.75 51.39 -5.03
CA VAL A 587 -9.96 50.19 -5.84
C VAL A 587 -10.95 50.53 -6.94
N VAL A 588 -10.54 50.32 -8.18
CA VAL A 588 -11.26 50.66 -9.40
C VAL A 588 -11.50 49.38 -10.20
N PRO A 589 -12.74 49.09 -10.64
CA PRO A 589 -12.99 47.98 -11.56
C PRO A 589 -12.18 48.15 -12.85
N LYS A 590 -11.53 47.10 -13.35
CA LYS A 590 -10.67 47.18 -14.55
C LYS A 590 -11.37 47.76 -15.77
N LEU A 591 -12.67 47.48 -15.92
CA LEU A 591 -13.52 48.02 -16.98
C LEU A 591 -13.61 49.56 -16.95
N MET A 592 -13.40 50.17 -15.79
CA MET A 592 -13.52 51.61 -15.54
C MET A 592 -12.16 52.33 -15.46
N LYS A 593 -11.05 51.66 -15.79
CA LYS A 593 -9.69 52.22 -15.71
C LYS A 593 -9.53 53.53 -16.49
N LYS A 594 -10.05 53.56 -17.72
CA LYS A 594 -10.03 54.76 -18.57
C LYS A 594 -10.87 55.90 -18.00
N GLU A 595 -12.00 55.59 -17.37
CA GLU A 595 -12.84 56.61 -16.72
C GLU A 595 -12.12 57.17 -15.50
N TRP A 596 -11.48 56.32 -14.70
CA TRP A 596 -10.68 56.74 -13.55
C TRP A 596 -9.56 57.71 -13.95
N GLU A 597 -8.73 57.33 -14.90
CA GLU A 597 -7.60 58.15 -15.37
C GLU A 597 -8.05 59.52 -15.91
N ALA A 598 -9.24 59.61 -16.49
CA ALA A 598 -9.82 60.85 -16.99
C ALA A 598 -10.49 61.71 -15.90
N THR A 599 -10.95 61.11 -14.80
CA THR A 599 -11.87 61.79 -13.85
C THR A 599 -11.30 62.00 -12.45
N TYR A 600 -10.31 61.21 -12.01
CA TYR A 600 -9.89 61.17 -10.61
C TYR A 600 -9.47 62.54 -10.01
N ALA A 601 -8.87 63.41 -10.83
CA ALA A 601 -8.39 64.72 -10.41
C ALA A 601 -9.52 65.76 -10.26
N ALA A 602 -10.67 65.53 -10.92
CA ALA A 602 -11.83 66.42 -10.89
C ALA A 602 -12.91 65.97 -9.90
N LEU A 603 -12.67 64.87 -9.15
CA LEU A 603 -13.60 64.37 -8.15
C LEU A 603 -13.68 65.25 -6.89
N ALA A 604 -12.73 66.16 -6.66
CA ALA A 604 -12.81 67.23 -5.67
C ALA A 604 -11.81 68.34 -6.04
N ASP A 605 -12.00 69.57 -5.51
CA ASP A 605 -11.18 70.74 -5.88
C ASP A 605 -9.71 70.64 -5.41
N MET A 606 -9.47 70.03 -4.24
CA MET A 606 -8.12 69.94 -3.64
C MET A 606 -7.45 68.57 -3.83
N VAL A 607 -7.49 68.06 -5.06
CA VAL A 607 -6.81 66.82 -5.48
C VAL A 607 -5.54 67.18 -6.24
N VAL A 608 -4.42 66.54 -5.95
CA VAL A 608 -3.15 66.83 -6.62
C VAL A 608 -3.17 66.25 -8.04
N PRO A 609 -3.13 67.04 -9.12
CA PRO A 609 -3.12 66.52 -10.48
C PRO A 609 -1.83 65.74 -10.75
N GLY A 610 -1.90 64.69 -11.58
CA GLY A 610 -0.78 63.77 -11.83
C GLY A 610 -0.41 62.84 -10.66
N SER A 611 -1.08 62.94 -9.50
CA SER A 611 -0.75 62.09 -8.33
C SER A 611 -1.29 60.66 -8.37
N SER A 612 -2.17 60.31 -9.33
CA SER A 612 -2.71 58.95 -9.35
C SER A 612 -1.68 57.96 -9.87
N ARG A 613 -1.41 56.90 -9.09
CA ARG A 613 -0.47 55.85 -9.48
C ARG A 613 -1.12 54.48 -9.32
N LEU A 614 -0.97 53.64 -10.34
CA LEU A 614 -1.36 52.23 -10.26
C LEU A 614 -0.35 51.48 -9.38
N VAL A 615 -0.83 50.85 -8.31
CA VAL A 615 0.00 50.05 -7.39
C VAL A 615 0.03 48.59 -7.82
N THR A 616 -1.14 47.98 -8.00
CA THR A 616 -1.29 46.58 -8.41
C THR A 616 -2.65 46.31 -9.03
N GLU A 617 -2.82 45.13 -9.64
CA GLU A 617 -4.07 44.67 -10.24
C GLU A 617 -4.36 43.21 -9.83
N ASP A 618 -5.63 42.88 -9.61
CA ASP A 618 -6.12 41.50 -9.43
C ASP A 618 -6.98 41.08 -10.63
N GLY A 619 -7.77 40.00 -10.53
CA GLY A 619 -8.62 39.53 -11.63
C GLY A 619 -9.49 40.64 -12.25
N ASP A 620 -10.25 41.34 -11.41
CA ASP A 620 -11.32 42.26 -11.84
C ASP A 620 -11.08 43.73 -11.43
N HIS A 621 -10.11 44.00 -10.57
CA HIS A 621 -9.87 45.31 -9.98
C HIS A 621 -8.42 45.79 -10.13
N SER A 622 -8.25 47.10 -10.08
CA SER A 622 -6.98 47.82 -10.08
C SER A 622 -6.91 48.70 -8.83
N LEU A 623 -5.81 48.63 -8.08
CA LEU A 623 -5.56 49.46 -6.91
C LEU A 623 -4.73 50.67 -7.31
N TYR A 624 -5.28 51.86 -7.09
CA TYR A 624 -4.62 53.14 -7.31
C TYR A 624 -4.35 53.86 -5.99
N THR A 625 -3.31 54.68 -5.95
CA THR A 625 -3.11 55.71 -4.93
C THR A 625 -3.42 57.08 -5.50
N VAL A 626 -3.94 58.00 -4.69
CA VAL A 626 -4.17 59.42 -5.05
C VAL A 626 -3.83 60.29 -3.85
N THR A 627 -3.11 61.39 -4.08
CA THR A 627 -2.80 62.38 -3.05
C THR A 627 -3.76 63.55 -3.12
N LEU A 628 -4.35 63.90 -1.97
CA LEU A 628 -5.29 65.02 -1.84
C LEU A 628 -5.15 65.68 -0.47
N PHE A 629 -5.77 66.85 -0.31
CA PHE A 629 -5.82 67.51 1.00
C PHE A 629 -6.73 66.78 1.97
N LYS A 630 -6.30 66.64 3.22
CA LYS A 630 -7.06 65.95 4.28
C LYS A 630 -8.48 66.48 4.44
N LYS A 631 -8.68 67.77 4.22
CA LYS A 631 -9.98 68.45 4.34
C LYS A 631 -11.06 67.94 3.38
N VAL A 632 -10.69 67.37 2.22
CA VAL A 632 -11.65 66.92 1.19
C VAL A 632 -11.75 65.39 1.07
N ILE A 633 -11.14 64.62 1.99
CA ILE A 633 -11.16 63.15 1.91
C ILE A 633 -12.58 62.58 1.96
N GLU A 634 -13.44 63.09 2.85
CA GLU A 634 -14.80 62.57 2.98
C GLU A 634 -15.69 62.93 1.78
N GLU A 635 -15.52 64.14 1.22
CA GLU A 635 -16.16 64.53 -0.04
C GLU A 635 -15.69 63.64 -1.20
N TYR A 636 -14.38 63.41 -1.30
CA TYR A 636 -13.79 62.56 -2.32
C TYR A 636 -14.25 61.11 -2.23
N LYS A 637 -14.40 60.56 -1.02
CA LYS A 637 -14.96 59.22 -0.77
C LYS A 637 -16.40 59.11 -1.25
N ASN A 638 -17.23 60.14 -1.03
CA ASN A 638 -18.62 60.16 -1.50
C ASN A 638 -18.69 60.20 -3.03
N ASN A 639 -17.91 61.08 -3.67
CA ASN A 639 -17.88 61.21 -5.12
C ASN A 639 -17.31 59.94 -5.79
N CYS A 640 -16.33 59.28 -5.18
CA CYS A 640 -15.85 57.96 -5.60
C CYS A 640 -16.96 56.91 -5.54
N ARG A 641 -17.77 56.89 -4.46
CA ARG A 641 -18.85 55.91 -4.28
C ARG A 641 -19.94 56.06 -5.34
N GLU A 642 -20.31 57.29 -5.70
CA GLU A 642 -21.27 57.56 -6.80
C GLU A 642 -20.78 57.01 -8.14
N LYS A 643 -19.46 57.06 -8.36
CA LYS A 643 -18.77 56.50 -9.53
C LYS A 643 -18.42 55.01 -9.40
N LYS A 644 -18.88 54.33 -8.35
CA LYS A 644 -18.59 52.91 -8.06
C LYS A 644 -17.10 52.60 -7.83
N PHE A 645 -16.30 53.61 -7.47
CA PHE A 645 -14.94 53.43 -6.99
C PHE A 645 -14.94 53.21 -5.48
N ILE A 646 -14.09 52.31 -4.99
CA ILE A 646 -14.06 51.91 -3.58
C ILE A 646 -12.80 52.48 -2.93
N VAL A 647 -12.94 53.49 -2.08
CA VAL A 647 -11.83 53.99 -1.27
C VAL A 647 -11.55 53.03 -0.11
N ARG A 648 -10.31 52.56 0.01
CA ARG A 648 -9.85 51.68 1.11
C ARG A 648 -9.43 52.54 2.29
N ASP A 649 -9.95 52.19 3.47
CA ASP A 649 -9.54 52.80 4.73
C ASP A 649 -8.18 52.21 5.14
N PHE A 650 -7.12 52.91 4.78
CA PHE A 650 -5.75 52.49 5.01
C PHE A 650 -4.86 53.71 5.25
N VAL A 651 -4.08 53.63 6.33
CA VAL A 651 -3.05 54.62 6.67
C VAL A 651 -1.73 53.88 6.73
N TYR A 652 -0.74 54.37 5.98
CA TYR A 652 0.59 53.77 5.97
C TYR A 652 1.31 54.06 7.30
N ASP A 653 1.56 53.01 8.08
CA ASP A 653 2.30 53.06 9.34
C ASP A 653 3.29 51.88 9.41
N GLU A 654 4.57 52.16 9.23
CA GLU A 654 5.59 51.13 9.17
C GLU A 654 5.74 50.32 10.47
N GLU A 655 5.47 50.92 11.63
CA GLU A 655 5.54 50.23 12.93
C GLU A 655 4.36 49.28 13.12
N ALA A 656 3.15 49.73 12.80
CA ALA A 656 1.95 48.90 12.86
C ALA A 656 2.03 47.69 11.91
N MET A 657 2.55 47.89 10.70
CA MET A 657 2.75 46.83 9.70
C MET A 657 3.82 45.80 10.15
N LYS A 658 4.94 46.27 10.71
CA LYS A 658 5.96 45.38 11.30
C LYS A 658 5.39 44.58 12.46
N HIS A 659 4.57 45.20 13.32
CA HIS A 659 3.94 44.51 14.44
C HIS A 659 3.01 43.38 13.97
N GLY A 660 2.15 43.62 12.98
CA GLY A 660 1.24 42.62 12.42
C GLY A 660 1.97 41.43 11.77
N LYS A 661 3.04 41.70 11.02
CA LYS A 661 3.88 40.64 10.44
C LYS A 661 4.60 39.82 11.50
N ASN A 662 5.17 40.48 12.51
CA ASN A 662 5.80 39.82 13.65
C ASN A 662 4.81 38.94 14.44
N GLU A 663 3.54 39.35 14.56
CA GLU A 663 2.49 38.57 15.22
C GLU A 663 2.13 37.30 14.43
N ARG A 664 1.96 37.42 13.10
CA ARG A 664 1.75 36.25 12.23
C ARG A 664 2.92 35.28 12.32
N ASP A 665 4.15 35.77 12.20
CA ASP A 665 5.35 34.92 12.23
C ASP A 665 5.52 34.21 13.58
N LYS A 666 5.19 34.89 14.70
CA LYS A 666 5.13 34.27 16.03
C LYS A 666 4.11 33.13 16.09
N LEU A 667 2.91 33.32 15.53
CA LEU A 667 1.87 32.29 15.50
C LEU A 667 2.25 31.09 14.61
N VAL A 668 2.91 31.33 13.47
CA VAL A 668 3.44 30.26 12.60
C VAL A 668 4.51 29.45 13.34
N GLN A 669 5.46 30.12 14.00
CA GLN A 669 6.50 29.45 14.78
C GLN A 669 5.92 28.64 15.94
N GLU A 670 4.91 29.18 16.64
CA GLU A 670 4.25 28.46 17.72
C GLU A 670 3.48 27.23 17.21
N LYS A 671 2.75 27.34 16.08
CA LYS A 671 2.09 26.21 15.43
C LYS A 671 3.10 25.11 15.08
N GLN A 672 4.22 25.47 14.46
CA GLN A 672 5.29 24.54 14.09
C GLN A 672 5.94 23.88 15.32
N ARG A 673 6.15 24.65 16.39
CA ARG A 673 6.72 24.15 17.66
C ARG A 673 5.81 23.12 18.33
N GLN A 674 4.49 23.30 18.27
CA GLN A 674 3.51 22.39 18.88
C GLN A 674 3.23 21.14 18.02
N TYR A 675 3.44 21.22 16.70
CA TYR A 675 3.08 20.16 15.76
C TYR A 675 3.76 18.82 16.05
N ALA A 676 5.11 18.79 16.08
CA ALA A 676 5.84 17.53 16.24
C ALA A 676 5.58 16.85 17.60
N PRO A 677 5.55 17.57 18.75
CA PRO A 677 5.13 17.00 20.03
C PRO A 677 3.70 16.47 20.02
N LEU A 678 2.76 17.16 19.38
CA LEU A 678 1.38 16.74 19.28
C LEU A 678 1.24 15.44 18.47
N VAL A 679 1.87 15.38 17.29
CA VAL A 679 1.89 14.17 16.45
C VAL A 679 2.49 12.99 17.21
N ARG A 680 3.62 13.19 17.91
CA ARG A 680 4.23 12.14 18.73
C ARG A 680 3.30 11.67 19.84
N TRP A 681 2.61 12.59 20.51
CA TRP A 681 1.64 12.26 21.55
C TRP A 681 0.45 11.46 20.99
N LEU A 682 -0.08 11.86 19.83
CA LEU A 682 -1.18 11.15 19.16
C LEU A 682 -0.80 9.72 18.78
N LYS A 683 0.40 9.51 18.21
CA LYS A 683 0.91 8.17 17.88
C LYS A 683 0.98 7.25 19.11
N ILE A 684 1.60 7.74 20.18
CA ILE A 684 1.77 6.96 21.42
C ILE A 684 0.40 6.62 22.02
N ASN A 685 -0.47 7.62 22.15
CA ASN A 685 -1.76 7.43 22.81
C ASN A 685 -2.76 6.66 21.95
N PHE A 686 -2.60 6.63 20.62
CA PHE A 686 -3.31 5.68 19.77
C PHE A 686 -2.99 4.22 20.16
N GLY A 687 -1.70 3.89 20.29
CA GLY A 687 -1.28 2.56 20.71
C GLY A 687 -1.81 2.17 22.10
N GLU A 688 -1.79 3.12 23.04
CA GLU A 688 -2.30 2.91 24.39
C GLU A 688 -3.83 2.74 24.43
N ILE A 689 -4.61 3.58 23.73
CA ILE A 689 -6.08 3.47 23.75
C ILE A 689 -6.58 2.24 22.99
N PHE A 690 -5.95 1.89 21.86
CA PHE A 690 -6.31 0.70 21.10
C PHE A 690 -5.92 -0.58 21.86
N GLY A 691 -4.74 -0.59 22.49
CA GLY A 691 -4.34 -1.67 23.40
C GLY A 691 -5.35 -1.86 24.53
N ALA A 692 -5.75 -0.77 25.19
CA ALA A 692 -6.80 -0.79 26.22
C ALA A 692 -8.13 -1.33 25.68
N TYR A 693 -8.56 -0.92 24.49
CA TYR A 693 -9.79 -1.39 23.83
C TYR A 693 -9.80 -2.92 23.66
N VAL A 694 -8.71 -3.52 23.15
CA VAL A 694 -8.59 -4.97 22.99
C VAL A 694 -8.59 -5.70 24.35
N HIS A 695 -7.96 -5.12 25.39
CA HIS A 695 -7.99 -5.69 26.74
C HIS A 695 -9.40 -5.65 27.35
N VAL A 696 -10.19 -4.59 27.12
CA VAL A 696 -11.59 -4.55 27.51
C VAL A 696 -12.39 -5.65 26.79
N LYS A 697 -12.19 -5.84 25.48
CA LYS A 697 -12.83 -6.96 24.75
C LYS A 697 -12.45 -8.31 25.35
N ALA A 698 -11.18 -8.52 25.71
CA ALA A 698 -10.74 -9.75 26.35
C ALA A 698 -11.42 -9.97 27.71
N LEU A 699 -11.55 -8.93 28.54
CA LEU A 699 -12.29 -9.00 29.80
C LEU A 699 -13.77 -9.33 29.56
N ARG A 700 -14.42 -8.72 28.55
CA ARG A 700 -15.81 -9.02 28.19
C ARG A 700 -15.99 -10.48 27.78
N VAL A 701 -15.12 -10.98 26.89
CA VAL A 701 -15.14 -12.38 26.45
C VAL A 701 -14.96 -13.31 27.65
N PHE A 702 -14.03 -13.01 28.55
CA PHE A 702 -13.81 -13.81 29.74
C PHE A 702 -15.04 -13.85 30.65
N VAL A 703 -15.58 -12.68 31.02
CA VAL A 703 -16.74 -12.57 31.92
C VAL A 703 -17.97 -13.25 31.34
N GLU A 704 -18.31 -13.00 30.07
CA GLU A 704 -19.44 -13.65 29.40
C GLU A 704 -19.24 -15.17 29.28
N SER A 705 -18.02 -15.63 29.00
CA SER A 705 -17.74 -17.07 28.93
C SER A 705 -17.94 -17.74 30.29
N VAL A 706 -17.54 -17.09 31.40
CA VAL A 706 -17.78 -17.63 32.75
C VAL A 706 -19.26 -17.60 33.11
N LEU A 707 -19.98 -16.52 32.77
CA LEU A 707 -21.42 -16.42 33.03
C LEU A 707 -22.24 -17.45 32.25
N ARG A 708 -21.84 -17.78 31.01
CA ARG A 708 -22.55 -18.74 30.15
C ARG A 708 -22.13 -20.19 30.34
N TYR A 709 -20.83 -20.45 30.51
CA TYR A 709 -20.27 -21.80 30.54
C TYR A 709 -19.96 -22.31 31.96
N GLY A 710 -19.99 -21.43 32.96
CA GLY A 710 -19.79 -21.77 34.35
C GLY A 710 -18.32 -22.01 34.73
N LEU A 711 -18.13 -22.65 35.89
CA LEU A 711 -16.82 -23.01 36.44
C LEU A 711 -16.64 -24.54 36.41
N PRO A 712 -15.39 -25.05 36.25
CA PRO A 712 -14.13 -24.30 36.10
C PRO A 712 -14.04 -23.55 34.76
N VAL A 713 -13.21 -22.50 34.70
CA VAL A 713 -13.01 -21.71 33.48
C VAL A 713 -12.39 -22.61 32.40
N ASN A 714 -13.21 -23.01 31.44
CA ASN A 714 -12.81 -23.93 30.38
C ASN A 714 -13.49 -23.52 29.08
N PHE A 715 -12.85 -22.61 28.34
CA PHE A 715 -13.33 -22.13 27.05
C PHE A 715 -12.16 -21.84 26.13
N GLN A 716 -12.42 -21.79 24.82
CA GLN A 716 -11.47 -21.35 23.82
C GLN A 716 -12.03 -20.14 23.08
N ALA A 717 -11.33 -19.02 23.17
CA ALA A 717 -11.63 -17.83 22.41
C ALA A 717 -10.84 -17.79 21.09
N ALA A 718 -11.45 -17.23 20.06
CA ALA A 718 -10.92 -17.12 18.71
C ALA A 718 -11.29 -15.77 18.10
N THR A 719 -10.36 -15.19 17.36
CA THR A 719 -10.64 -14.14 16.38
C THR A 719 -10.98 -14.81 15.06
N MET A 720 -12.02 -14.34 14.39
CA MET A 720 -12.51 -14.88 13.12
C MET A 720 -12.74 -13.71 12.16
N GLU A 721 -12.10 -13.75 11.02
CA GLU A 721 -12.26 -12.78 9.95
C GLU A 721 -13.02 -13.45 8.80
N PRO A 722 -14.32 -13.14 8.62
CA PRO A 722 -15.12 -13.71 7.55
C PRO A 722 -14.54 -13.37 6.18
N LEU A 723 -14.43 -14.37 5.30
CA LEU A 723 -14.10 -14.12 3.91
C LEU A 723 -15.22 -13.30 3.25
N LYS A 724 -14.87 -12.49 2.25
CA LYS A 724 -15.81 -11.59 1.57
C LYS A 724 -17.05 -12.35 1.09
N GLY A 725 -18.25 -11.91 1.50
CA GLY A 725 -19.53 -12.51 1.13
C GLY A 725 -19.86 -13.83 1.86
N LYS A 726 -19.02 -14.29 2.80
CA LYS A 726 -19.24 -15.53 3.56
C LYS A 726 -19.85 -15.32 4.94
N HIS A 727 -20.14 -14.08 5.35
CA HIS A 727 -20.70 -13.73 6.66
C HIS A 727 -21.93 -14.59 7.04
N LYS A 728 -22.93 -14.70 6.15
CA LYS A 728 -24.15 -15.49 6.41
C LYS A 728 -23.84 -16.98 6.56
N GLN A 729 -22.99 -17.54 5.69
CA GLN A 729 -22.59 -18.95 5.73
C GLN A 729 -21.82 -19.28 7.01
N LEU A 730 -20.91 -18.38 7.42
CA LEU A 730 -20.15 -18.53 8.65
C LEU A 730 -21.07 -18.50 9.88
N ARG A 731 -22.06 -17.61 9.92
CA ARG A 731 -23.09 -17.60 10.97
C ARG A 731 -23.87 -18.90 11.04
N THR A 732 -24.30 -19.43 9.89
CA THR A 732 -25.03 -20.70 9.81
C THR A 732 -24.19 -21.85 10.35
N GLU A 733 -22.92 -21.95 9.96
CA GLU A 733 -22.07 -23.06 10.40
C GLU A 733 -21.74 -22.96 11.90
N LEU A 734 -21.45 -21.75 12.42
CA LEU A 734 -21.26 -21.54 13.86
C LEU A 734 -22.52 -21.92 14.66
N ASN A 735 -23.71 -21.57 14.17
CA ASN A 735 -24.96 -21.95 14.82
C ASN A 735 -25.13 -23.47 14.85
N LYS A 736 -24.90 -24.15 13.72
CA LYS A 736 -24.97 -25.61 13.63
C LYS A 736 -24.05 -26.32 14.64
N ILE A 737 -22.85 -25.78 14.89
CA ILE A 737 -21.90 -26.34 15.85
C ILE A 737 -22.36 -26.11 17.30
N TYR A 738 -22.87 -24.92 17.61
CA TYR A 738 -23.04 -24.45 18.99
C TYR A 738 -24.49 -24.26 19.44
N GLN A 739 -25.49 -24.54 18.60
CA GLN A 739 -26.92 -24.43 18.96
C GLN A 739 -27.29 -25.23 20.23
N HIS A 740 -26.58 -26.32 20.50
CA HIS A 740 -26.80 -27.17 21.67
C HIS A 740 -26.49 -26.48 23.00
N LEU A 741 -25.79 -25.35 22.98
CA LEU A 741 -25.51 -24.52 24.16
C LEU A 741 -26.73 -23.69 24.59
N ASP A 742 -27.74 -23.57 23.72
CA ASP A 742 -29.01 -22.93 24.06
C ASP A 742 -29.97 -23.96 24.67
N GLY A 743 -30.10 -23.93 26.00
CA GLY A 743 -31.00 -24.83 26.74
C GLY A 743 -32.49 -24.49 26.62
N THR A 744 -32.88 -23.44 25.89
CA THR A 744 -34.28 -22.97 25.83
C THR A 744 -34.83 -22.58 24.45
N ALA A 745 -34.03 -22.63 23.36
CA ALA A 745 -34.51 -22.28 22.02
C ALA A 745 -34.22 -23.38 20.97
N GLY A 746 -34.84 -24.55 21.14
CA GLY A 746 -34.87 -25.60 20.12
C GLY A 746 -35.87 -25.27 19.00
N GLY A 747 -35.41 -24.57 17.96
CA GLY A 747 -36.12 -24.41 16.70
C GLY A 747 -35.16 -24.00 15.56
N PRO A 748 -35.37 -24.43 14.30
CA PRO A 748 -34.57 -23.96 13.17
C PRO A 748 -34.89 -22.48 12.93
N ILE A 749 -33.90 -21.60 13.09
CA ILE A 749 -34.07 -20.16 12.85
C ILE A 749 -33.54 -19.86 11.45
N ASP A 750 -34.39 -19.98 10.44
CA ASP A 750 -34.07 -19.51 9.09
C ASP A 750 -34.22 -17.99 8.93
N ASN A 751 -34.89 -17.29 9.85
CA ASN A 751 -35.05 -15.83 9.84
C ASN A 751 -34.84 -15.21 11.23
N PHE A 752 -33.68 -14.59 11.46
CA PHE A 752 -33.36 -13.84 12.69
C PHE A 752 -34.05 -12.45 12.74
N GLU A 753 -34.83 -12.09 11.73
CA GLU A 753 -35.63 -10.86 11.71
C GLU A 753 -37.02 -11.01 12.39
N ASP A 754 -37.41 -12.23 12.80
CA ASP A 754 -38.77 -12.52 13.28
C ASP A 754 -38.82 -13.18 14.68
N THR A 755 -38.01 -12.71 15.64
CA THR A 755 -38.20 -13.04 17.07
C THR A 755 -38.66 -11.81 17.85
N PRO A 756 -39.97 -11.48 17.85
CA PRO A 756 -40.50 -10.23 18.42
C PRO A 756 -40.16 -10.01 19.89
N ALA A 757 -39.97 -11.09 20.67
CA ALA A 757 -39.71 -11.03 22.11
C ALA A 757 -38.29 -10.55 22.48
N LEU A 758 -37.26 -10.88 21.69
CA LEU A 758 -35.90 -10.37 21.93
C LEU A 758 -35.72 -8.94 21.40
N MET A 759 -36.37 -8.61 20.27
CA MET A 759 -36.34 -7.25 19.72
C MET A 759 -37.08 -6.25 20.62
N SER A 760 -38.17 -6.64 21.30
CA SER A 760 -38.82 -5.78 22.28
C SER A 760 -38.00 -5.53 23.55
N LEU A 761 -36.94 -6.33 23.78
CA LEU A 761 -35.99 -6.19 24.89
C LEU A 761 -34.67 -5.52 24.46
N GLY A 762 -34.54 -5.08 23.20
CA GLY A 762 -33.37 -4.35 22.69
C GLY A 762 -32.11 -5.21 22.48
N VAL A 763 -32.24 -6.54 22.43
CA VAL A 763 -31.11 -7.46 22.22
C VAL A 763 -30.98 -7.78 20.72
N HIS A 764 -30.06 -7.11 20.04
CA HIS A 764 -29.87 -7.21 18.58
C HIS A 764 -28.88 -8.29 18.11
N ASP A 765 -28.03 -8.82 19.00
CA ASP A 765 -26.98 -9.80 18.67
C ASP A 765 -26.93 -10.92 19.72
N TYR A 766 -27.91 -11.82 19.69
CA TYR A 766 -27.89 -13.03 20.53
C TYR A 766 -27.47 -14.25 19.72
N TYR A 767 -26.44 -14.94 20.18
CA TYR A 767 -25.97 -16.21 19.62
C TYR A 767 -25.81 -17.25 20.74
N PRO A 768 -25.94 -18.57 20.44
CA PRO A 768 -25.75 -19.66 21.41
C PRO A 768 -24.34 -19.70 22.04
N TYR A 769 -23.39 -19.00 21.43
CA TYR A 769 -22.00 -18.86 21.87
C TYR A 769 -21.69 -17.38 22.20
N VAL A 770 -20.61 -17.13 22.94
CA VAL A 770 -20.16 -15.77 23.23
C VAL A 770 -19.65 -15.14 21.94
N PHE A 771 -20.17 -13.96 21.60
CA PHE A 771 -19.83 -13.24 20.38
C PHE A 771 -19.65 -11.75 20.68
N PHE A 772 -18.55 -11.19 20.16
CA PHE A 772 -18.32 -9.76 20.11
C PHE A 772 -17.79 -9.34 18.75
N LYS A 773 -18.30 -8.24 18.22
CA LYS A 773 -17.71 -7.56 17.06
C LYS A 773 -16.57 -6.65 17.51
N MET A 774 -15.46 -6.67 16.79
CA MET A 774 -14.33 -5.76 16.96
C MET A 774 -14.28 -4.78 15.78
N THR A 775 -14.42 -3.49 16.08
CA THR A 775 -14.32 -2.45 15.07
C THR A 775 -12.85 -2.13 14.82
N THR A 776 -12.42 -2.20 13.56
CA THR A 776 -11.07 -1.80 13.11
C THR A 776 -11.12 -0.68 12.07
N ASP A 777 -12.32 -0.31 11.63
CA ASP A 777 -12.55 0.78 10.68
C ASP A 777 -12.56 2.14 11.38
N PHE A 778 -11.37 2.64 11.66
CA PHE A 778 -11.15 3.97 12.23
C PHE A 778 -10.73 5.01 11.19
N ILE A 779 -10.43 4.59 9.95
CA ILE A 779 -10.00 5.47 8.86
C ILE A 779 -11.16 5.60 7.88
N GLU A 780 -11.79 6.79 7.80
CA GLU A 780 -12.81 7.05 6.79
C GLU A 780 -12.23 6.87 5.37
N ARG A 781 -12.79 5.92 4.63
CA ARG A 781 -12.51 5.72 3.21
C ARG A 781 -13.29 6.76 2.42
N ARG A 782 -12.59 7.66 1.73
CA ARG A 782 -13.19 8.55 0.72
C ARG A 782 -13.45 7.82 -0.59
#